data_AF-A0A1J1LK66-F1
#
_entry.id   AF-A0A1J1LK66-F1
#
_cell.length_a   1.000
_cell.length_b   1.000
_cell.length_c   1.000
_cell.angle_alpha   90.00
_cell.angle_beta   90.00
_cell.angle_gamma   90.00
#
_symmetry.space_group_name_H-M   'P 1'
#
loop_
_entity.id
_entity.type
_entity.pdbx_description
1 polymer ?
#
loop_
_entity_poly.entity_id
_entity_poly.type
_entity_poly.pdbx_seq_one_letter_code
_entity_poly.pdbx_strand_id
1 'polypeptide(L)'
;MASFFKVLQCMFLSSNFEENERLETLYRYQILDTPSEAAFDRITLLASRLLKVPISLVSLVDQNRIWFKSRLGLEYPQVDREGSFCGFAMYNPGVYCINDTLTDSRWCNHPLVTGEFNLRFYAAAPLCTSDGQRLGTLCVMDHHPRQLSELEVQTLQSLGELVIEQLDLRLASQRLQQTEIALLQSEDRFRSLVEQAADGFLLHDLNGQILDVNQFACQSLGYTRQELLKLSIQQIETEEIPALFLQSLVPNEPITLRRIYRRKDQTTFPVEVRVGLIQVGEQQLIHALARDISDRLQIEQQLKQQAERERFTSRLTQRIHESLELSEILNTTVTEIRQVLQTERVIIFRFDDHYGGEVLTESQTKGCFSLLGNRYTDSCIQQTLGLENPQKIKSVADIDTSNLSCCHYELLHKLQVRAYLVTPIWHGQKMWGLLLVHQCSSPRQWQTWEQELLVSLSAQLAIAIQQSELYHQLQLVNHELKDLATSDSLTGVANRRCFDDYLHHQWAQLSQDQLPLSVILCDLDFFKRYNDTYGHLAGDLALREVAQGINRVMRYPGDLLARYGGEEFAVILPKTDVSEAILIAQNIQNQIEQLKIVHEGSLVDTYMTCSLGISSVIPSEKIPPKQLVAMADQALYQAKAQGRNQYVVSSLSSSFSQKK
;
A
#
# COMPACT_ATOMS: atom_id res chain seq x y z
N MET A 1 15.85 85.24 -42.65
CA MET A 1 16.12 83.82 -42.31
C MET A 1 15.71 83.44 -40.88
N ALA A 2 16.03 84.21 -39.83
CA ALA A 2 15.67 83.85 -38.44
C ALA A 2 14.16 83.88 -38.10
N SER A 3 13.34 84.66 -38.83
CA SER A 3 11.88 84.71 -38.62
C SER A 3 11.12 83.54 -39.26
N PHE A 4 11.73 82.86 -40.24
CA PHE A 4 11.09 81.76 -40.97
C PHE A 4 11.22 80.43 -40.19
N PHE A 5 12.38 80.22 -39.57
CA PHE A 5 12.60 79.10 -38.64
C PHE A 5 11.74 79.19 -37.38
N LYS A 6 11.38 80.39 -36.92
CA LYS A 6 10.55 80.58 -35.71
C LYS A 6 9.08 80.21 -35.92
N VAL A 7 8.57 80.31 -37.15
CA VAL A 7 7.21 79.86 -37.52
C VAL A 7 7.19 78.35 -37.79
N LEU A 8 8.26 77.78 -38.36
CA LEU A 8 8.44 76.32 -38.39
C LEU A 8 8.46 75.72 -36.98
N GLN A 9 9.14 76.36 -36.03
CA GLN A 9 9.22 75.87 -34.65
C GLN A 9 7.88 75.93 -33.89
N CYS A 10 6.92 76.75 -34.33
CA CYS A 10 5.56 76.82 -33.77
C CYS A 10 4.55 75.91 -34.47
N MET A 11 4.76 75.51 -35.73
CA MET A 11 3.91 74.53 -36.45
C MET A 11 4.33 73.07 -36.24
N PHE A 12 5.60 72.83 -35.85
CA PHE A 12 6.12 71.51 -35.49
C PHE A 12 5.91 71.12 -34.02
N LEU A 13 5.15 71.93 -33.25
CA LEU A 13 4.67 71.56 -31.92
C LEU A 13 3.28 70.92 -32.02
N SER A 14 3.13 69.87 -32.85
CA SER A 14 2.27 68.78 -32.41
C SER A 14 2.93 68.23 -31.15
N SER A 15 2.18 68.00 -30.08
CA SER A 15 2.77 67.37 -28.90
C SER A 15 3.45 66.06 -29.35
N ASN A 16 4.60 65.68 -28.76
CA ASN A 16 5.25 64.39 -29.10
C ASN A 16 4.25 63.22 -29.06
N PHE A 17 3.18 63.35 -28.29
CA PHE A 17 2.05 62.45 -28.21
C PHE A 17 1.24 62.34 -29.51
N GLU A 18 0.82 63.45 -30.12
CA GLU A 18 0.05 63.46 -31.38
C GLU A 18 0.85 62.88 -32.57
N GLU A 19 2.16 63.15 -32.62
CA GLU A 19 3.03 62.59 -33.66
C GLU A 19 3.24 61.07 -33.48
N ASN A 20 3.34 60.60 -32.24
CA ASN A 20 3.42 59.17 -31.96
C ASN A 20 2.12 58.45 -32.34
N GLU A 21 0.96 59.01 -32.03
CA GLU A 21 -0.34 58.43 -32.39
C GLU A 21 -0.54 58.32 -33.92
N ARG A 22 -0.10 59.34 -34.66
CA ARG A 22 -0.07 59.35 -36.13
C ARG A 22 0.84 58.25 -36.69
N LEU A 23 2.06 58.11 -36.15
CA LEU A 23 3.00 57.07 -36.57
C LEU A 23 2.50 55.67 -36.24
N GLU A 24 1.92 55.46 -35.06
CA GLU A 24 1.25 54.21 -34.70
C GLU A 24 0.14 53.86 -35.69
N THR A 25 -0.66 54.86 -36.08
CA THR A 25 -1.71 54.70 -37.07
C THR A 25 -1.14 54.35 -38.44
N LEU A 26 -0.08 55.03 -38.89
CA LEU A 26 0.60 54.70 -40.15
C LEU A 26 1.16 53.27 -40.15
N TYR A 27 1.82 52.85 -39.06
CA TYR A 27 2.38 51.51 -38.92
C TYR A 27 1.30 50.43 -38.83
N ARG A 28 0.10 50.75 -38.31
CA ARG A 28 -1.06 49.84 -38.27
C ARG A 28 -1.49 49.39 -39.67
N TYR A 29 -1.30 50.22 -40.70
CA TYR A 29 -1.61 49.85 -42.09
C TYR A 29 -0.57 48.92 -42.74
N GLN A 30 0.61 48.73 -42.12
CA GLN A 30 1.69 47.88 -42.63
C GLN A 30 1.99 48.13 -44.12
N ILE A 31 1.96 49.41 -44.51
CA ILE A 31 1.98 49.83 -45.91
C ILE A 31 3.37 50.31 -46.36
N LEU A 32 4.20 50.82 -45.44
CA LEU A 32 5.54 51.28 -45.75
C LEU A 32 6.40 50.13 -46.28
N ASP A 33 7.28 50.45 -47.23
CA ASP A 33 8.20 49.52 -47.90
C ASP A 33 7.55 48.33 -48.62
N THR A 34 6.23 48.38 -48.85
CA THR A 34 5.52 47.36 -49.63
C THR A 34 5.72 47.56 -51.14
N PRO A 35 5.63 46.50 -51.96
CA PRO A 35 5.70 46.61 -53.43
C PRO A 35 4.63 47.56 -54.01
N SER A 36 4.83 47.98 -55.26
CA SER A 36 3.83 48.76 -55.99
C SER A 36 2.52 47.99 -56.09
N GLU A 37 1.41 48.69 -55.92
CA GLU A 37 0.07 48.11 -55.97
C GLU A 37 -0.78 48.86 -56.99
N ALA A 38 -1.36 48.11 -57.93
CA ALA A 38 -2.10 48.67 -59.06
C ALA A 38 -3.25 49.61 -58.64
N ALA A 39 -3.83 49.41 -57.45
CA ALA A 39 -4.86 50.28 -56.90
C ALA A 39 -4.34 51.72 -56.68
N PHE A 40 -3.17 51.89 -56.05
CA PHE A 40 -2.56 53.20 -55.81
C PHE A 40 -1.98 53.80 -57.10
N ASP A 41 -1.39 52.98 -57.97
CA ASP A 41 -0.88 53.40 -59.28
C ASP A 41 -1.97 53.93 -60.21
N ARG A 42 -3.18 53.37 -60.10
CA ARG A 42 -4.34 53.87 -60.84
C ARG A 42 -4.76 55.25 -60.34
N ILE A 43 -4.66 55.53 -59.04
CA ILE A 43 -5.00 56.82 -58.45
C ILE A 43 -4.01 57.91 -58.87
N THR A 44 -2.71 57.65 -58.79
CA THR A 44 -1.68 58.61 -59.25
C THR A 44 -1.79 58.88 -60.74
N LEU A 45 -2.08 57.87 -61.56
CA LEU A 45 -2.35 58.03 -62.99
C LEU A 45 -3.59 58.88 -63.25
N LEU A 46 -4.68 58.67 -62.50
CA LEU A 46 -5.91 59.46 -62.63
C LEU A 46 -5.67 60.92 -62.20
N ALA A 47 -4.97 61.15 -61.10
CA ALA A 47 -4.61 62.49 -60.64
C ALA A 47 -3.79 63.23 -61.70
N SER A 48 -2.75 62.59 -62.27
CA SER A 48 -1.94 63.15 -63.35
C SER A 48 -2.76 63.49 -64.60
N ARG A 49 -3.67 62.60 -65.03
CA ARG A 49 -4.45 62.81 -66.26
C ARG A 49 -5.56 63.84 -66.10
N LEU A 50 -6.32 63.77 -65.02
CA LEU A 50 -7.44 64.68 -64.76
C LEU A 50 -6.95 66.10 -64.52
N LEU A 51 -5.87 66.23 -63.74
CA LEU A 51 -5.22 67.50 -63.52
C LEU A 51 -4.18 67.81 -64.60
N LYS A 52 -4.01 67.02 -65.68
CA LYS A 52 -3.07 67.32 -66.79
C LYS A 52 -1.67 67.78 -66.30
N VAL A 53 -1.09 67.05 -65.37
CA VAL A 53 0.21 67.35 -64.73
C VAL A 53 1.17 66.18 -64.93
N PRO A 54 2.47 66.43 -65.16
CA PRO A 54 3.44 65.37 -65.49
C PRO A 54 3.78 64.47 -64.29
N ILE A 55 3.58 64.94 -63.06
CA ILE A 55 4.04 64.26 -61.85
C ILE A 55 2.88 64.12 -60.84
N SER A 56 2.70 62.92 -60.30
CA SER A 56 1.74 62.63 -59.23
C SER A 56 2.22 61.52 -58.30
N LEU A 57 2.06 61.70 -57.00
CA LEU A 57 2.58 60.81 -55.97
C LEU A 57 1.53 60.54 -54.88
N VAL A 58 1.42 59.29 -54.44
CA VAL A 58 0.87 58.96 -53.13
C VAL A 58 2.04 58.87 -52.17
N SER A 59 2.12 59.83 -51.26
CA SER A 59 3.20 59.98 -50.29
C SER A 59 2.70 59.70 -48.89
N LEU A 60 3.45 58.91 -48.13
CA LEU A 60 3.22 58.59 -46.72
C LEU A 60 4.39 59.13 -45.90
N VAL A 61 4.09 59.84 -44.81
CA VAL A 61 5.09 60.56 -44.00
C VAL A 61 5.49 59.66 -42.82
N ASP A 62 6.65 59.05 -42.90
CA ASP A 62 7.25 58.23 -41.83
C ASP A 62 8.04 59.14 -40.86
N GLN A 63 8.71 58.57 -39.85
CA GLN A 63 9.42 59.32 -38.82
C GLN A 63 10.44 60.31 -39.43
N ASN A 64 11.34 59.81 -40.29
CA ASN A 64 12.47 60.58 -40.84
C ASN A 64 12.43 60.76 -42.37
N ARG A 65 11.44 60.15 -43.05
CA ARG A 65 11.36 60.12 -44.52
C ARG A 65 9.92 60.31 -45.00
N ILE A 66 9.78 60.68 -46.26
CA ILE A 66 8.53 60.53 -47.01
C ILE A 66 8.71 59.38 -47.98
N TRP A 67 7.88 58.36 -47.80
CA TRP A 67 7.89 57.17 -48.64
C TRP A 67 6.76 57.23 -49.67
N PHE A 68 7.04 56.90 -50.93
CA PHE A 68 6.05 56.96 -52.01
C PHE A 68 5.44 55.58 -52.26
N LYS A 69 4.17 55.42 -51.88
CA LYS A 69 3.42 54.18 -52.16
C LYS A 69 3.17 54.00 -53.66
N SER A 70 2.98 55.12 -54.36
CA SER A 70 2.85 55.16 -55.81
C SER A 70 3.45 56.45 -56.33
N ARG A 71 4.09 56.39 -57.50
CA ARG A 71 4.81 57.50 -58.11
C ARG A 71 4.69 57.49 -59.62
N LEU A 72 4.37 58.64 -60.19
CA LEU A 72 4.39 58.91 -61.62
C LEU A 72 5.24 60.15 -61.88
N GLY A 73 6.16 60.07 -62.84
CA GLY A 73 7.04 61.20 -63.23
C GLY A 73 8.23 61.45 -62.30
N LEU A 74 8.50 60.55 -61.34
CA LEU A 74 9.63 60.61 -60.40
C LEU A 74 10.28 59.23 -60.23
N GLU A 75 11.61 59.17 -60.22
CA GLU A 75 12.38 57.92 -60.15
C GLU A 75 12.68 57.44 -58.73
N TYR A 76 12.79 58.37 -57.77
CA TYR A 76 13.13 58.05 -56.38
C TYR A 76 11.91 57.50 -55.62
N PRO A 77 12.07 56.44 -54.80
CA PRO A 77 10.97 55.84 -54.04
C PRO A 77 10.68 56.56 -52.70
N GLN A 78 11.59 57.42 -52.24
CA GLN A 78 11.45 58.18 -51.01
C GLN A 78 12.33 59.43 -51.04
N VAL A 79 12.05 60.37 -50.14
CA VAL A 79 12.86 61.58 -49.88
C VAL A 79 12.94 61.85 -48.38
N ASP A 80 13.87 62.72 -47.96
CA ASP A 80 13.95 63.17 -46.57
C ASP A 80 12.72 63.96 -46.17
N ARG A 81 12.27 63.80 -44.91
CA ARG A 81 11.08 64.49 -44.40
C ARG A 81 11.33 65.98 -44.16
N GLU A 82 12.49 66.34 -43.63
CA GLU A 82 12.82 67.73 -43.30
C GLU A 82 12.86 68.61 -44.55
N GLY A 83 12.16 69.75 -44.51
CA GLY A 83 12.12 70.69 -45.63
C GLY A 83 11.27 70.24 -46.83
N SER A 84 10.54 69.13 -46.74
CA SER A 84 9.73 68.62 -47.86
C SER A 84 8.38 69.32 -48.04
N PHE A 85 7.92 69.45 -49.30
CA PHE A 85 6.60 70.02 -49.62
C PHE A 85 5.45 69.18 -49.03
N CYS A 86 5.53 67.83 -49.12
CA CYS A 86 4.47 66.95 -48.62
C CYS A 86 4.36 66.97 -47.09
N GLY A 87 5.50 67.06 -46.38
CA GLY A 87 5.50 67.17 -44.91
C GLY A 87 4.80 68.44 -44.42
N PHE A 88 4.93 69.54 -45.17
CA PHE A 88 4.21 70.78 -44.86
C PHE A 88 2.73 70.74 -45.29
N ALA A 89 2.46 70.21 -46.49
CA ALA A 89 1.12 70.17 -47.05
C ALA A 89 0.14 69.34 -46.22
N MET A 90 0.59 68.24 -45.62
CA MET A 90 -0.22 67.36 -44.78
C MET A 90 -0.92 68.08 -43.62
N TYR A 91 -0.33 69.14 -43.07
CA TYR A 91 -0.91 69.88 -41.94
C TYR A 91 -1.96 70.93 -42.36
N ASN A 92 -2.25 71.09 -43.66
CA ASN A 92 -3.36 71.94 -44.11
C ASN A 92 -4.72 71.21 -44.02
N PRO A 93 -5.82 71.91 -43.69
CA PRO A 93 -7.16 71.30 -43.56
C PRO A 93 -7.83 70.94 -44.89
N GLY A 94 -7.21 71.28 -46.03
CA GLY A 94 -7.71 70.97 -47.37
C GLY A 94 -6.55 70.93 -48.36
N VAL A 95 -6.84 70.98 -49.66
CA VAL A 95 -5.81 70.96 -50.69
C VAL A 95 -4.87 72.16 -50.55
N TYR A 96 -3.60 71.87 -50.28
CA TYR A 96 -2.55 72.88 -50.23
C TYR A 96 -2.01 73.12 -51.64
N CYS A 97 -2.11 74.35 -52.14
CA CYS A 97 -1.76 74.71 -53.52
C CYS A 97 -0.76 75.87 -53.57
N ILE A 98 0.32 75.69 -54.34
CA ILE A 98 1.31 76.71 -54.68
C ILE A 98 1.28 76.88 -56.18
N ASN A 99 0.72 78.01 -56.64
CA ASN A 99 0.50 78.24 -58.07
C ASN A 99 1.82 78.49 -58.82
N ASP A 100 2.76 79.16 -58.17
CA ASP A 100 4.10 79.43 -58.67
C ASP A 100 5.11 79.46 -57.51
N THR A 101 5.94 78.42 -57.42
CA THR A 101 6.94 78.23 -56.37
C THR A 101 8.08 79.25 -56.35
N LEU A 102 8.41 79.90 -57.48
CA LEU A 102 9.45 80.95 -57.52
C LEU A 102 8.95 82.25 -56.90
N THR A 103 7.63 82.48 -56.95
CA THR A 103 7.00 83.66 -56.34
C THR A 103 6.57 83.43 -54.89
N ASP A 104 6.51 82.17 -54.45
CA ASP A 104 6.18 81.84 -53.06
C ASP A 104 7.39 82.08 -52.15
N SER A 105 7.30 83.11 -51.32
CA SER A 105 8.35 83.51 -50.37
C SER A 105 8.82 82.41 -49.42
N ARG A 106 8.05 81.33 -49.25
CA ARG A 106 8.39 80.17 -48.42
C ARG A 106 9.29 79.17 -49.12
N TRP A 107 9.17 79.05 -50.44
CA TRP A 107 9.72 77.94 -51.23
C TRP A 107 10.66 78.40 -52.35
N CYS A 108 10.71 79.69 -52.68
CA CYS A 108 11.46 80.22 -53.81
C CYS A 108 12.98 79.92 -53.80
N ASN A 109 13.57 79.68 -52.63
CA ASN A 109 14.98 79.31 -52.47
C ASN A 109 15.21 77.80 -52.26
N HIS A 110 14.17 76.98 -52.37
CA HIS A 110 14.26 75.54 -52.13
C HIS A 110 14.98 74.83 -53.29
N PRO A 111 15.85 73.83 -53.05
CA PRO A 111 16.61 73.14 -54.10
C PRO A 111 15.77 72.54 -55.22
N LEU A 112 14.56 72.04 -54.93
CA LEU A 112 13.63 71.53 -55.94
C LEU A 112 13.06 72.60 -56.87
N VAL A 113 13.11 73.88 -56.47
CA VAL A 113 12.61 75.03 -57.23
C VAL A 113 13.72 75.68 -58.04
N THR A 114 14.90 75.87 -57.44
CA THR A 114 16.05 76.55 -58.07
C THR A 114 17.01 75.60 -58.81
N GLY A 115 16.93 74.30 -58.54
CA GLY A 115 17.78 73.27 -59.15
C GLY A 115 17.20 72.70 -60.45
N GLU A 116 17.83 71.65 -60.97
CA GLU A 116 17.49 71.04 -62.28
C GLU A 116 16.07 70.45 -62.36
N PHE A 117 15.49 70.07 -61.22
CA PHE A 117 14.11 69.57 -61.17
C PHE A 117 13.08 70.66 -61.54
N ASN A 118 13.42 71.94 -61.38
CA ASN A 118 12.62 73.09 -61.81
C ASN A 118 11.12 72.98 -61.46
N LEU A 119 10.80 72.68 -60.20
CA LEU A 119 9.43 72.59 -59.72
C LEU A 119 8.81 73.99 -59.76
N ARG A 120 7.73 74.19 -60.53
CA ARG A 120 7.03 75.48 -60.65
C ARG A 120 5.66 75.48 -60.00
N PHE A 121 4.98 74.34 -59.95
CA PHE A 121 3.65 74.19 -59.37
C PHE A 121 3.60 72.97 -58.44
N TYR A 122 2.92 73.11 -57.30
CA TYR A 122 2.70 72.01 -56.35
C TYR A 122 1.30 72.10 -55.77
N ALA A 123 0.53 71.01 -55.82
CA ALA A 123 -0.71 70.89 -55.07
C ALA A 123 -0.82 69.53 -54.38
N ALA A 124 -1.41 69.48 -53.20
CA ALA A 124 -1.50 68.24 -52.42
C ALA A 124 -2.75 68.17 -51.56
N ALA A 125 -3.45 67.04 -51.64
CA ALA A 125 -4.54 66.69 -50.73
C ALA A 125 -3.98 65.89 -49.55
N PRO A 126 -4.27 66.27 -48.29
CA PRO A 126 -3.88 65.48 -47.12
C PRO A 126 -4.65 64.15 -47.08
N LEU A 127 -3.94 63.08 -46.72
CA LEU A 127 -4.51 61.75 -46.53
C LEU A 127 -4.92 61.61 -45.05
N CYS A 128 -6.19 61.88 -44.76
CA CYS A 128 -6.74 61.87 -43.42
C CYS A 128 -7.59 60.61 -43.19
N THR A 129 -7.26 59.83 -42.16
CA THR A 129 -8.07 58.69 -41.71
C THR A 129 -9.33 59.17 -40.97
N SER A 130 -10.28 58.26 -40.75
CA SER A 130 -11.54 58.53 -40.05
C SER A 130 -11.35 58.92 -38.57
N ASP A 131 -10.25 58.50 -37.94
CA ASP A 131 -9.82 58.93 -36.60
C ASP A 131 -9.08 60.27 -36.60
N GLY A 132 -9.00 60.97 -37.75
CA GLY A 132 -8.44 62.31 -37.89
C GLY A 132 -6.92 62.35 -38.06
N GLN A 133 -6.25 61.19 -38.09
CA GLN A 133 -4.80 61.09 -38.26
C GLN A 133 -4.41 61.37 -39.71
N ARG A 134 -3.28 62.07 -39.91
CA ARG A 134 -2.81 62.46 -41.23
C ARG A 134 -1.61 61.63 -41.62
N LEU A 135 -1.76 60.77 -42.62
CA LEU A 135 -0.75 59.77 -42.95
C LEU A 135 0.22 60.23 -44.04
N GLY A 136 -0.18 61.22 -44.83
CA GLY A 136 0.64 61.82 -45.86
C GLY A 136 -0.18 62.64 -46.84
N THR A 137 0.19 62.63 -48.12
CA THR A 137 -0.50 63.41 -49.15
C THR A 137 -0.61 62.69 -50.49
N LEU A 138 -1.70 62.91 -51.21
CA LEU A 138 -1.74 62.73 -52.66
C LEU A 138 -1.34 64.06 -53.29
N CYS A 139 -0.16 64.14 -53.89
CA CYS A 139 0.36 65.36 -54.46
C CYS A 139 0.55 65.29 -55.97
N VAL A 140 0.51 66.46 -56.60
CA VAL A 140 0.74 66.68 -58.02
C VAL A 140 1.70 67.84 -58.22
N MET A 141 2.55 67.75 -59.25
CA MET A 141 3.59 68.72 -59.53
C MET A 141 3.71 69.02 -61.02
N ASP A 142 4.13 70.24 -61.35
CA ASP A 142 4.40 70.65 -62.72
C ASP A 142 5.66 71.54 -62.81
N HIS A 143 6.29 71.54 -63.98
CA HIS A 143 7.41 72.39 -64.36
C HIS A 143 6.95 73.74 -64.94
N HIS A 144 5.63 74.00 -64.96
CA HIS A 144 5.05 75.30 -65.30
C HIS A 144 4.14 75.81 -64.18
N PRO A 145 4.07 77.14 -63.96
CA PRO A 145 3.09 77.71 -63.04
C PRO A 145 1.67 77.36 -63.46
N ARG A 146 0.81 77.11 -62.47
CA ARG A 146 -0.58 76.72 -62.72
C ARG A 146 -1.49 77.19 -61.59
N GLN A 147 -2.72 77.53 -61.94
CA GLN A 147 -3.78 77.77 -60.97
C GLN A 147 -4.85 76.69 -61.14
N LEU A 148 -5.17 75.97 -60.07
CA LEU A 148 -6.24 74.98 -60.08
C LEU A 148 -7.61 75.65 -60.00
N SER A 149 -8.56 75.14 -60.77
CA SER A 149 -9.99 75.44 -60.63
C SER A 149 -10.57 74.74 -59.39
N GLU A 150 -11.73 75.21 -58.91
CA GLU A 150 -12.45 74.58 -57.79
C GLU A 150 -12.74 73.09 -58.06
N LEU A 151 -13.09 72.75 -59.32
CA LEU A 151 -13.34 71.36 -59.72
C LEU A 151 -12.06 70.50 -59.62
N GLU A 152 -10.90 71.02 -60.02
CA GLU A 152 -9.63 70.30 -59.92
C GLU A 152 -9.18 70.13 -58.46
N VAL A 153 -9.44 71.12 -57.61
CA VAL A 153 -9.22 71.04 -56.15
C VAL A 153 -10.09 69.94 -55.54
N GLN A 154 -11.40 69.94 -55.84
CA GLN A 154 -12.32 68.88 -55.39
C GLN A 154 -11.90 67.51 -55.91
N THR A 155 -11.47 67.42 -57.18
CA THR A 155 -11.00 66.17 -57.79
C THR A 155 -9.79 65.62 -57.04
N LEU A 156 -8.79 66.45 -56.74
CA LEU A 156 -7.59 66.02 -56.02
C LEU A 156 -7.93 65.58 -54.60
N GLN A 157 -8.87 66.26 -53.94
CA GLN A 157 -9.35 65.88 -52.61
C GLN A 157 -10.06 64.52 -52.62
N SER A 158 -11.01 64.30 -53.54
CA SER A 158 -11.71 63.01 -53.68
C SER A 158 -10.77 61.86 -54.04
N LEU A 159 -9.74 62.11 -54.84
CA LEU A 159 -8.71 61.11 -55.11
C LEU A 159 -7.86 60.81 -53.87
N GLY A 160 -7.61 61.81 -53.01
CA GLY A 160 -6.94 61.61 -51.71
C GLY A 160 -7.79 60.77 -50.75
N GLU A 161 -9.09 61.02 -50.68
CA GLU A 161 -10.04 60.20 -49.92
C GLU A 161 -10.04 58.74 -50.43
N LEU A 162 -10.05 58.54 -51.75
CA LEU A 162 -9.97 57.21 -52.34
C LEU A 162 -8.67 56.46 -51.96
N VAL A 163 -7.54 57.15 -51.76
CA VAL A 163 -6.31 56.52 -51.25
C VAL A 163 -6.51 55.98 -49.84
N ILE A 164 -7.17 56.74 -48.95
CA ILE A 164 -7.48 56.29 -47.59
C ILE A 164 -8.42 55.08 -47.64
N GLU A 165 -9.47 55.12 -48.48
CA GLU A 165 -10.37 53.98 -48.67
C GLU A 165 -9.62 52.72 -49.14
N GLN A 166 -8.61 52.85 -50.01
CA GLN A 166 -7.77 51.72 -50.42
C GLN A 166 -6.89 51.20 -49.27
N LEU A 167 -6.36 52.08 -48.43
CA LEU A 167 -5.61 51.67 -47.23
C LEU A 167 -6.50 50.92 -46.23
N ASP A 168 -7.72 51.40 -46.00
CA ASP A 168 -8.70 50.77 -45.11
C ASP A 168 -9.15 49.41 -45.62
N LEU A 169 -9.46 49.30 -46.91
CA LEU A 169 -9.83 48.04 -47.55
C LEU A 169 -8.71 46.99 -47.44
N ARG A 170 -7.46 47.41 -47.63
CA ARG A 170 -6.29 46.54 -47.48
C ARG A 170 -6.18 45.99 -46.06
N LEU A 171 -6.30 46.86 -45.05
CA LEU A 171 -6.21 46.45 -43.64
C LEU A 171 -7.34 45.49 -43.25
N ALA A 172 -8.57 45.75 -43.71
CA ALA A 172 -9.71 44.88 -43.45
C ALA A 172 -9.54 43.48 -44.09
N SER A 173 -9.06 43.43 -45.33
CA SER A 173 -8.79 42.18 -46.04
C SER A 173 -7.73 41.32 -45.33
N GLN A 174 -6.64 41.94 -44.88
CA GLN A 174 -5.59 41.24 -44.12
C GLN A 174 -6.11 40.65 -42.80
N ARG A 175 -6.95 41.39 -42.07
CA ARG A 175 -7.57 40.91 -40.82
C ARG A 175 -8.51 39.74 -41.04
N LEU A 176 -9.31 39.78 -42.10
CA LEU A 176 -10.22 38.70 -42.46
C LEU A 176 -9.44 37.41 -42.75
N GLN A 177 -8.38 37.50 -43.57
CA GLN A 177 -7.52 36.36 -43.87
C GLN A 177 -6.84 35.78 -42.62
N GLN A 178 -6.33 36.63 -41.73
CA GLN A 178 -5.71 36.17 -40.48
C GLN A 178 -6.72 35.45 -39.58
N THR A 179 -7.95 35.97 -39.49
CA THR A 179 -9.02 35.36 -38.69
C THR A 179 -9.45 34.02 -39.27
N GLU A 180 -9.58 33.92 -40.58
CA GLU A 180 -9.93 32.67 -41.28
C GLU A 180 -8.86 31.60 -41.08
N ILE A 181 -7.57 31.95 -41.24
CA ILE A 181 -6.46 31.03 -40.99
C ILE A 181 -6.44 30.60 -39.52
N ALA A 182 -6.61 31.53 -38.58
CA ALA A 182 -6.65 31.21 -37.15
C ALA A 182 -7.83 30.28 -36.79
N LEU A 183 -8.98 30.49 -37.42
CA LEU A 183 -10.17 29.64 -37.24
C LEU A 183 -9.92 28.23 -37.75
N LEU A 184 -9.40 28.10 -38.99
CA LEU A 184 -9.03 26.81 -39.58
C LEU A 184 -7.99 26.07 -38.71
N GLN A 185 -6.95 26.76 -38.25
CA GLN A 185 -5.95 26.19 -37.36
C GLN A 185 -6.53 25.77 -36.00
N SER A 186 -7.50 26.52 -35.48
CA SER A 186 -8.20 26.17 -34.24
C SER A 186 -9.10 24.94 -34.42
N GLU A 187 -9.79 24.83 -35.55
CA GLU A 187 -10.63 23.67 -35.89
C GLU A 187 -9.78 22.40 -36.05
N ASP A 188 -8.71 22.46 -36.85
CA ASP A 188 -7.79 21.34 -37.08
C ASP A 188 -7.13 20.89 -35.77
N ARG A 189 -6.78 21.84 -34.90
CA ARG A 189 -6.24 21.55 -33.58
C ARG A 189 -7.25 20.79 -32.72
N PHE A 190 -8.50 21.27 -32.65
CA PHE A 190 -9.55 20.60 -31.86
C PHE A 190 -9.83 19.19 -32.39
N ARG A 191 -9.99 19.05 -33.71
CA ARG A 191 -10.22 17.75 -34.35
C ARG A 191 -9.09 16.76 -34.05
N SER A 192 -7.85 17.20 -34.14
CA SER A 192 -6.68 16.36 -33.85
C SER A 192 -6.65 15.87 -32.40
N LEU A 193 -7.04 16.71 -31.43
CA LEU A 193 -7.11 16.33 -30.01
C LEU A 193 -8.18 15.26 -29.77
N VAL A 194 -9.35 15.38 -30.41
CA VAL A 194 -10.44 14.41 -30.28
C VAL A 194 -10.07 13.07 -30.92
N GLU A 195 -9.44 13.10 -32.10
CA GLU A 195 -9.03 11.88 -32.82
C GLU A 195 -7.91 11.10 -32.12
N GLN A 196 -6.99 11.80 -31.45
CA GLN A 196 -5.88 11.18 -30.70
C GLN A 196 -6.23 10.79 -29.26
N ALA A 197 -7.46 11.06 -28.81
CA ALA A 197 -7.88 10.68 -27.47
C ALA A 197 -7.88 9.15 -27.29
N ALA A 198 -7.38 8.69 -26.14
CA ALA A 198 -7.35 7.27 -25.78
C ALA A 198 -8.71 6.71 -25.33
N ASP A 199 -9.70 7.58 -25.14
CA ASP A 199 -11.07 7.22 -24.81
C ASP A 199 -11.94 7.32 -26.08
N GLY A 200 -12.96 6.46 -26.16
CA GLY A 200 -13.93 6.52 -27.25
C GLY A 200 -14.79 7.77 -27.09
N PHE A 201 -14.69 8.71 -28.04
CA PHE A 201 -15.52 9.89 -28.06
C PHE A 201 -16.75 9.64 -28.93
N LEU A 202 -17.93 9.95 -28.39
CA LEU A 202 -19.19 9.99 -29.11
C LEU A 202 -19.92 11.30 -28.82
N LEU A 203 -20.44 11.92 -29.87
CA LEU A 203 -21.31 13.09 -29.80
C LEU A 203 -22.67 12.70 -30.37
N HIS A 204 -23.75 12.95 -29.63
CA HIS A 204 -25.11 12.62 -30.06
C HIS A 204 -26.12 13.69 -29.65
N ASP A 205 -27.28 13.68 -30.29
CA ASP A 205 -28.40 14.55 -29.92
C ASP A 205 -29.14 14.03 -28.66
N LEU A 206 -30.14 14.77 -28.19
CA LEU A 206 -30.96 14.38 -27.03
C LEU A 206 -31.81 13.11 -27.27
N ASN A 207 -32.01 12.70 -28.52
CA ASN A 207 -32.71 11.47 -28.88
C ASN A 207 -31.75 10.26 -28.96
N GLY A 208 -30.45 10.48 -28.79
CA GLY A 208 -29.42 9.45 -28.86
C GLY A 208 -28.87 9.19 -30.26
N GLN A 209 -29.23 9.99 -31.28
CA GLN A 209 -28.68 9.85 -32.63
C GLN A 209 -27.22 10.32 -32.66
N ILE A 210 -26.31 9.44 -33.06
CA ILE A 210 -24.88 9.73 -33.09
C ILE A 210 -24.58 10.68 -34.26
N LEU A 211 -23.91 11.79 -33.94
CA LEU A 211 -23.53 12.87 -34.85
C LEU A 211 -22.04 12.88 -35.16
N ASP A 212 -21.20 12.49 -34.20
CA ASP A 212 -19.77 12.36 -34.43
C ASP A 212 -19.12 11.33 -33.50
N VAL A 213 -17.99 10.77 -33.93
CA VAL A 213 -17.17 9.81 -33.18
C VAL A 213 -15.70 9.96 -33.55
N ASN A 214 -14.79 9.64 -32.63
CA ASN A 214 -13.37 9.53 -32.94
C ASN A 214 -12.96 8.14 -33.45
N GLN A 215 -11.72 8.04 -33.93
CA GLN A 215 -11.14 6.80 -34.43
C GLN A 215 -11.07 5.70 -33.35
N PHE A 216 -10.78 6.06 -32.11
CA PHE A 216 -10.72 5.10 -31.01
C PHE A 216 -12.09 4.45 -30.74
N ALA A 217 -13.18 5.23 -30.75
CA ALA A 217 -14.54 4.69 -30.62
C ALA A 217 -14.88 3.70 -31.74
N CYS A 218 -14.46 3.98 -32.97
CA CYS A 218 -14.62 3.06 -34.10
C CYS A 218 -13.89 1.73 -33.87
N GLN A 219 -12.61 1.80 -33.46
CA GLN A 219 -11.77 0.63 -33.19
C GLN A 219 -12.30 -0.21 -32.03
N SER A 220 -12.67 0.45 -30.92
CA SER A 220 -13.21 -0.22 -29.74
C SER A 220 -14.55 -0.89 -30.06
N LEU A 221 -15.50 -0.19 -30.69
CA LEU A 221 -16.82 -0.78 -30.96
C LEU A 221 -16.82 -1.76 -32.15
N GLY A 222 -15.78 -1.75 -32.99
CA GLY A 222 -15.67 -2.60 -34.18
C GLY A 222 -16.52 -2.15 -35.37
N TYR A 223 -16.95 -0.88 -35.37
CA TYR A 223 -17.75 -0.28 -36.44
C TYR A 223 -16.92 0.74 -37.22
N THR A 224 -17.25 0.93 -38.49
CA THR A 224 -16.75 2.09 -39.25
C THR A 224 -17.46 3.36 -38.81
N ARG A 225 -16.83 4.53 -38.99
CA ARG A 225 -17.46 5.84 -38.68
C ARG A 225 -18.82 6.00 -39.37
N GLN A 226 -18.92 5.64 -40.65
CA GLN A 226 -20.18 5.72 -41.40
C GLN A 226 -21.29 4.82 -40.86
N GLU A 227 -20.94 3.69 -40.24
CA GLU A 227 -21.90 2.82 -39.57
C GLU A 227 -22.34 3.43 -38.24
N LEU A 228 -21.40 3.90 -37.41
CA LEU A 228 -21.72 4.52 -36.11
C LEU A 228 -22.64 5.74 -36.25
N LEU A 229 -22.41 6.59 -37.25
CA LEU A 229 -23.25 7.77 -37.51
C LEU A 229 -24.71 7.43 -37.91
N LYS A 230 -25.00 6.16 -38.26
CA LYS A 230 -26.36 5.69 -38.56
C LYS A 230 -27.03 5.00 -37.37
N LEU A 231 -26.30 4.82 -36.27
CA LEU A 231 -26.79 4.15 -35.08
C LEU A 231 -27.26 5.15 -34.03
N SER A 232 -28.13 4.67 -33.16
CA SER A 232 -28.45 5.33 -31.89
C SER A 232 -27.55 4.76 -30.78
N ILE A 233 -27.22 5.59 -29.79
CA ILE A 233 -26.46 5.20 -28.59
C ILE A 233 -27.09 3.99 -27.88
N GLN A 234 -28.42 3.86 -27.93
CA GLN A 234 -29.19 2.74 -27.36
C GLN A 234 -28.88 1.38 -28.02
N GLN A 235 -28.29 1.37 -29.22
CA GLN A 235 -27.88 0.14 -29.88
C GLN A 235 -26.50 -0.34 -29.40
N ILE A 236 -25.68 0.58 -28.88
CA ILE A 236 -24.34 0.33 -28.35
C ILE A 236 -24.41 0.03 -26.85
N GLU A 237 -25.17 0.82 -26.08
CA GLU A 237 -25.36 0.62 -24.65
C GLU A 237 -26.39 -0.48 -24.39
N THR A 238 -26.07 -1.44 -23.52
CA THR A 238 -26.97 -2.58 -23.25
C THR A 238 -28.03 -2.29 -22.21
N GLU A 239 -27.82 -1.25 -21.39
CA GLU A 239 -28.73 -0.83 -20.34
C GLU A 239 -29.51 0.41 -20.80
N GLU A 240 -30.81 0.48 -20.48
CA GLU A 240 -31.57 1.69 -20.78
C GLU A 240 -31.07 2.87 -19.95
N ILE A 241 -30.82 3.99 -20.62
CA ILE A 241 -30.54 5.27 -19.98
C ILE A 241 -31.87 5.82 -19.45
N PRO A 242 -32.06 6.00 -18.13
CA PRO A 242 -33.30 6.56 -17.61
C PRO A 242 -33.53 7.98 -18.18
N ALA A 243 -34.74 8.29 -18.65
CA ALA A 243 -35.04 9.62 -19.20
C ALA A 243 -34.75 10.77 -18.20
N LEU A 244 -34.94 10.51 -16.90
CA LEU A 244 -34.58 11.43 -15.81
C LEU A 244 -33.06 11.74 -15.76
N PHE A 245 -32.21 10.81 -16.19
CA PHE A 245 -30.76 10.99 -16.18
C PHE A 245 -30.30 12.03 -17.21
N LEU A 246 -30.89 11.99 -18.41
CA LEU A 246 -30.62 12.99 -19.47
C LEU A 246 -31.09 14.39 -19.03
N GLN A 247 -32.21 14.45 -18.30
CA GLN A 247 -32.75 15.70 -17.75
C GLN A 247 -31.94 16.24 -16.56
N SER A 248 -31.16 15.39 -15.88
CA SER A 248 -30.30 15.81 -14.77
C SER A 248 -28.92 16.30 -15.20
N LEU A 249 -28.57 16.21 -16.48
CA LEU A 249 -27.29 16.71 -16.99
C LEU A 249 -27.26 18.24 -16.94
N VAL A 250 -26.39 18.78 -16.11
CA VAL A 250 -26.14 20.22 -16.01
C VAL A 250 -25.03 20.61 -16.98
N PRO A 251 -25.16 21.72 -17.74
CA PRO A 251 -24.08 22.21 -18.59
C PRO A 251 -22.77 22.36 -17.80
N ASN A 252 -21.66 21.90 -18.38
CA ASN A 252 -20.31 21.93 -17.79
C ASN A 252 -20.08 21.08 -16.52
N GLU A 253 -21.05 20.26 -16.09
CA GLU A 253 -20.88 19.31 -14.98
C GLU A 253 -21.00 17.87 -15.49
N PRO A 254 -19.91 17.29 -16.02
CA PRO A 254 -19.96 15.94 -16.54
C PRO A 254 -20.04 14.90 -15.41
N ILE A 255 -20.83 13.86 -15.62
CA ILE A 255 -21.03 12.75 -14.70
C ILE A 255 -20.25 11.54 -15.19
N THR A 256 -19.63 10.81 -14.27
CA THR A 256 -18.96 9.53 -14.57
C THR A 256 -19.80 8.37 -14.07
N LEU A 257 -20.03 7.38 -14.93
CA LEU A 257 -20.86 6.22 -14.67
C LEU A 257 -20.23 4.97 -15.28
N ARG A 258 -20.52 3.81 -14.69
CA ARG A 258 -20.16 2.51 -15.26
C ARG A 258 -21.33 1.97 -16.06
N ARG A 259 -21.04 1.45 -17.25
CA ARG A 259 -21.99 0.85 -18.19
C ARG A 259 -21.39 -0.36 -18.85
N ILE A 260 -22.21 -1.03 -19.64
CA ILE A 260 -21.79 -2.14 -20.50
C ILE A 260 -22.11 -1.74 -21.93
N TYR A 261 -21.07 -1.74 -22.76
CA TYR A 261 -21.18 -1.50 -24.19
C TYR A 261 -21.14 -2.82 -24.94
N ARG A 262 -21.76 -2.83 -26.11
CA ARG A 262 -21.84 -3.96 -27.02
C ARG A 262 -21.11 -3.62 -28.32
N ARG A 263 -20.20 -4.49 -28.73
CA ARG A 263 -19.47 -4.41 -30.01
C ARG A 263 -20.32 -4.96 -31.16
N LYS A 264 -19.87 -4.72 -32.40
CA LYS A 264 -20.52 -5.21 -33.63
C LYS A 264 -20.71 -6.73 -33.65
N ASP A 265 -19.78 -7.47 -33.08
CA ASP A 265 -19.80 -8.94 -32.98
C ASP A 265 -20.69 -9.48 -31.84
N GLN A 266 -21.49 -8.60 -31.20
CA GLN A 266 -22.36 -8.89 -30.05
C GLN A 266 -21.63 -9.16 -28.72
N THR A 267 -20.29 -9.12 -28.68
CA THR A 267 -19.57 -9.19 -27.40
C THR A 267 -19.84 -7.93 -26.58
N THR A 268 -19.85 -8.08 -25.26
CA THR A 268 -20.08 -6.98 -24.32
C THR A 268 -18.85 -6.74 -23.47
N PHE A 269 -18.63 -5.49 -23.08
CA PHE A 269 -17.49 -5.13 -22.25
C PHE A 269 -17.86 -3.96 -21.32
N PRO A 270 -17.32 -3.94 -20.09
CA PRO A 270 -17.57 -2.87 -19.14
C PRO A 270 -16.82 -1.60 -19.57
N VAL A 271 -17.53 -0.48 -19.51
CA VAL A 271 -16.99 0.85 -19.80
C VAL A 271 -17.26 1.81 -18.65
N GLU A 272 -16.29 2.70 -18.40
CA GLU A 272 -16.50 3.90 -17.60
C GLU A 272 -16.76 5.06 -18.56
N VAL A 273 -17.97 5.61 -18.51
CA VAL A 273 -18.43 6.65 -19.42
C VAL A 273 -18.55 7.96 -18.66
N ARG A 274 -17.86 8.99 -19.16
CA ARG A 274 -18.02 10.36 -18.71
C ARG A 274 -18.90 11.12 -19.69
N VAL A 275 -20.08 11.55 -19.23
CA VAL A 275 -21.12 12.15 -20.06
C VAL A 275 -21.33 13.60 -19.64
N GLY A 276 -21.44 14.52 -20.59
CA GLY A 276 -21.77 15.92 -20.32
C GLY A 276 -22.58 16.58 -21.43
N LEU A 277 -23.25 17.68 -21.09
CA LEU A 277 -24.05 18.47 -22.02
C LEU A 277 -23.23 19.65 -22.56
N ILE A 278 -23.28 19.86 -23.88
CA ILE A 278 -22.68 21.02 -24.56
C ILE A 278 -23.72 21.75 -25.41
N GLN A 279 -23.57 23.06 -25.52
CA GLN A 279 -24.38 23.90 -26.39
C GLN A 279 -23.58 24.23 -27.66
N VAL A 280 -24.08 23.84 -28.83
CA VAL A 280 -23.50 24.18 -30.13
C VAL A 280 -24.53 24.97 -30.93
N GLY A 281 -24.35 26.29 -30.97
CA GLY A 281 -25.37 27.20 -31.50
C GLY A 281 -26.67 27.12 -30.70
N GLU A 282 -27.79 26.86 -31.36
CA GLU A 282 -29.10 26.68 -30.71
C GLU A 282 -29.38 25.22 -30.29
N GLN A 283 -28.50 24.27 -30.64
CA GLN A 283 -28.70 22.85 -30.34
C GLN A 283 -27.96 22.40 -29.07
N GLN A 284 -28.65 21.62 -28.25
CA GLN A 284 -28.07 20.89 -27.13
C GLN A 284 -27.61 19.51 -27.59
N LEU A 285 -26.34 19.21 -27.34
CA LEU A 285 -25.72 17.94 -27.69
C LEU A 285 -25.10 17.31 -26.45
N ILE A 286 -25.02 15.99 -26.46
CA ILE A 286 -24.41 15.20 -25.39
C ILE A 286 -23.10 14.64 -25.92
N HIS A 287 -22.02 14.85 -25.17
CA HIS A 287 -20.75 14.19 -25.43
C HIS A 287 -20.52 13.10 -24.40
N ALA A 288 -19.98 11.98 -24.86
CA ALA A 288 -19.61 10.83 -24.05
C ALA A 288 -18.16 10.44 -24.34
N LEU A 289 -17.37 10.32 -23.28
CA LEU A 289 -16.03 9.72 -23.30
C LEU A 289 -16.11 8.36 -22.63
N ALA A 290 -15.96 7.29 -23.40
CA ALA A 290 -16.07 5.92 -22.95
C ALA A 290 -14.69 5.25 -22.87
N ARG A 291 -14.31 4.80 -21.68
CA ARG A 291 -13.07 4.05 -21.42
C ARG A 291 -13.39 2.59 -21.14
N ASP A 292 -12.73 1.68 -21.86
CA ASP A 292 -12.78 0.24 -21.56
C ASP A 292 -12.08 -0.03 -20.22
N ILE A 293 -12.77 -0.68 -19.29
CA ILE A 293 -12.24 -1.02 -17.96
C ILE A 293 -12.11 -2.53 -17.73
N SER A 294 -12.16 -3.33 -18.80
CA SER A 294 -12.08 -4.80 -18.73
C SER A 294 -10.80 -5.27 -18.02
N ASP A 295 -9.64 -4.80 -18.48
CA ASP A 295 -8.33 -5.17 -17.92
C ASP A 295 -8.23 -4.79 -16.45
N ARG A 296 -8.73 -3.59 -16.10
CA ARG A 296 -8.73 -3.09 -14.72
C ARG A 296 -9.56 -3.99 -13.80
N LEU A 297 -10.77 -4.36 -14.21
CA LEU A 297 -11.64 -5.22 -13.41
C LEU A 297 -11.04 -6.63 -13.27
N GLN A 298 -10.39 -7.15 -14.31
CA GLN A 298 -9.71 -8.44 -14.25
C GLN A 298 -8.53 -8.42 -13.26
N ILE A 299 -7.71 -7.37 -13.28
CA ILE A 299 -6.60 -7.19 -12.33
C ILE A 299 -7.14 -7.03 -10.89
N GLU A 300 -8.17 -6.21 -10.68
CA GLU A 300 -8.80 -6.02 -9.36
C GLU A 300 -9.34 -7.36 -8.81
N GLN A 301 -9.95 -8.18 -9.66
CA GLN A 301 -10.46 -9.50 -9.27
C GLN A 301 -9.33 -10.48 -8.94
N GLN A 302 -8.24 -10.50 -9.72
CA GLN A 302 -7.07 -11.32 -9.44
C GLN A 302 -6.40 -10.94 -8.12
N LEU A 303 -6.20 -9.64 -7.88
CA LEU A 303 -5.65 -9.12 -6.62
C LEU A 303 -6.53 -9.50 -5.43
N LYS A 304 -7.86 -9.39 -5.58
CA LYS A 304 -8.79 -9.80 -4.52
C LYS A 304 -8.67 -11.28 -4.20
N GLN A 305 -8.62 -12.15 -5.22
CA GLN A 305 -8.43 -13.59 -5.03
C GLN A 305 -7.07 -13.90 -4.38
N GLN A 306 -6.00 -13.22 -4.76
CA GLN A 306 -4.69 -13.39 -4.15
C GLN A 306 -4.69 -12.98 -2.67
N ALA A 307 -5.26 -11.81 -2.35
CA ALA A 307 -5.34 -11.33 -0.97
C ALA A 307 -6.19 -12.26 -0.08
N GLU A 308 -7.27 -12.84 -0.61
CA GLU A 308 -8.07 -13.83 0.10
C GLU A 308 -7.26 -15.10 0.41
N ARG A 309 -6.45 -15.58 -0.53
CA ARG A 309 -5.53 -16.72 -0.34
C ARG A 309 -4.49 -16.44 0.74
N GLU A 310 -3.80 -15.30 0.67
CA GLU A 310 -2.77 -14.90 1.66
C GLU A 310 -3.33 -14.74 3.08
N ARG A 311 -4.49 -14.10 3.21
CA ARG A 311 -5.20 -13.98 4.51
C ARG A 311 -5.58 -15.34 5.07
N PHE A 312 -5.94 -16.29 4.21
CA PHE A 312 -6.26 -17.63 4.65
C PHE A 312 -5.02 -18.39 5.14
N THR A 313 -3.93 -18.41 4.37
CA THR A 313 -2.65 -19.00 4.80
C THR A 313 -2.22 -18.46 6.16
N SER A 314 -2.30 -17.14 6.34
CA SER A 314 -1.92 -16.49 7.61
C SER A 314 -2.77 -16.96 8.80
N ARG A 315 -4.10 -17.09 8.63
CA ARG A 315 -5.00 -17.61 9.68
C ARG A 315 -4.72 -19.07 10.02
N LEU A 316 -4.38 -19.89 9.03
CA LEU A 316 -3.98 -21.28 9.26
C LEU A 316 -2.68 -21.35 10.07
N THR A 317 -1.67 -20.60 9.65
CA THR A 317 -0.40 -20.52 10.36
C THR A 317 -0.60 -20.10 11.81
N GLN A 318 -1.45 -19.09 12.06
CA GLN A 318 -1.76 -18.67 13.42
C GLN A 318 -2.36 -19.81 14.26
N ARG A 319 -3.38 -20.52 13.74
CA ARG A 319 -4.00 -21.65 14.45
C ARG A 319 -3.06 -22.81 14.71
N ILE A 320 -2.16 -23.10 13.77
CA ILE A 320 -1.10 -24.11 13.94
C ILE A 320 -0.21 -23.76 15.15
N HIS A 321 0.04 -22.47 15.41
CA HIS A 321 0.88 -21.99 16.51
C HIS A 321 0.11 -21.68 17.80
N GLU A 322 -1.23 -21.79 17.82
CA GLU A 322 -2.05 -21.53 19.02
C GLU A 322 -2.06 -22.69 20.01
N SER A 323 -1.81 -23.92 19.55
CA SER A 323 -1.70 -25.11 20.40
C SER A 323 -0.24 -25.57 20.47
N LEU A 324 0.16 -26.07 21.65
CA LEU A 324 1.44 -26.75 21.86
C LEU A 324 1.29 -28.28 21.88
N GLU A 325 0.05 -28.78 21.81
CA GLU A 325 -0.27 -30.19 21.79
C GLU A 325 -0.20 -30.73 20.36
N LEU A 326 0.79 -31.59 20.09
CA LEU A 326 1.06 -32.11 18.76
C LEU A 326 -0.19 -32.71 18.10
N SER A 327 -0.98 -33.47 18.87
CA SER A 327 -2.19 -34.12 18.35
C SER A 327 -3.26 -33.12 17.87
N GLU A 328 -3.40 -31.98 18.53
CA GLU A 328 -4.36 -30.94 18.17
C GLU A 328 -3.90 -30.17 16.93
N ILE A 329 -2.61 -29.83 16.87
CA ILE A 329 -1.99 -29.18 15.71
C ILE A 329 -2.22 -30.01 14.44
N LEU A 330 -1.90 -31.30 14.49
CA LEU A 330 -2.00 -32.20 13.33
C LEU A 330 -3.46 -32.38 12.88
N ASN A 331 -4.39 -32.64 13.81
CA ASN A 331 -5.81 -32.87 13.50
C ASN A 331 -6.49 -31.63 12.91
N THR A 332 -6.21 -30.46 13.47
CA THR A 332 -6.72 -29.19 12.96
C THR A 332 -6.20 -28.96 11.54
N THR A 333 -4.90 -29.17 11.33
CA THR A 333 -4.26 -28.94 10.04
C THR A 333 -4.84 -29.80 8.93
N VAL A 334 -4.96 -31.12 9.12
CA VAL A 334 -5.53 -31.99 8.06
C VAL A 334 -6.99 -31.66 7.76
N THR A 335 -7.74 -31.23 8.77
CA THR A 335 -9.17 -30.90 8.61
C THR A 335 -9.35 -29.64 7.80
N GLU A 336 -8.59 -28.60 8.09
CA GLU A 336 -8.71 -27.33 7.38
C GLU A 336 -8.15 -27.39 5.96
N ILE A 337 -7.03 -28.07 5.75
CA ILE A 337 -6.51 -28.32 4.39
C ILE A 337 -7.56 -29.04 3.56
N ARG A 338 -8.21 -30.07 4.12
CA ARG A 338 -9.25 -30.82 3.39
C ARG A 338 -10.42 -29.94 2.99
N GLN A 339 -10.91 -29.11 3.92
CA GLN A 339 -12.05 -28.22 3.69
C GLN A 339 -11.73 -27.16 2.63
N VAL A 340 -10.54 -26.56 2.67
CA VAL A 340 -10.18 -25.47 1.75
C VAL A 340 -9.80 -25.97 0.37
N LEU A 341 -9.00 -27.03 0.29
CA LEU A 341 -8.74 -27.66 -0.99
C LEU A 341 -9.97 -28.38 -1.53
N GLN A 342 -11.06 -28.48 -0.76
CA GLN A 342 -12.27 -29.23 -1.12
C GLN A 342 -11.91 -30.61 -1.68
N THR A 343 -10.99 -31.27 -0.99
CA THR A 343 -10.48 -32.59 -1.38
C THR A 343 -11.10 -33.66 -0.51
N GLU A 344 -10.90 -34.92 -0.88
CA GLU A 344 -11.61 -36.02 -0.25
C GLU A 344 -10.87 -36.57 0.96
N ARG A 345 -9.53 -36.51 0.98
CA ARG A 345 -8.74 -37.00 2.11
C ARG A 345 -7.41 -36.26 2.25
N VAL A 346 -7.06 -35.90 3.47
CA VAL A 346 -5.76 -35.31 3.83
C VAL A 346 -5.16 -36.10 4.97
N ILE A 347 -3.88 -36.40 4.86
CA ILE A 347 -3.18 -37.31 5.77
C ILE A 347 -1.84 -36.70 6.18
N ILE A 348 -1.48 -36.88 7.45
CA ILE A 348 -0.09 -36.77 7.89
C ILE A 348 0.42 -38.17 8.19
N PHE A 349 1.46 -38.55 7.45
CA PHE A 349 2.17 -39.82 7.60
C PHE A 349 3.49 -39.57 8.32
N ARG A 350 3.78 -40.31 9.40
CA ARG A 350 5.03 -40.17 10.16
C ARG A 350 5.95 -41.35 9.85
N PHE A 351 7.21 -41.08 9.54
CA PHE A 351 8.22 -42.13 9.37
C PHE A 351 8.65 -42.71 10.73
N ASP A 352 9.01 -43.98 10.74
CA ASP A 352 9.77 -44.62 11.82
C ASP A 352 11.28 -44.60 11.51
N ASP A 353 12.10 -45.09 12.44
CA ASP A 353 13.56 -45.13 12.26
C ASP A 353 14.04 -46.19 11.25
N HIS A 354 13.15 -47.07 10.78
CA HIS A 354 13.44 -48.17 9.85
C HIS A 354 12.82 -47.95 8.47
N TYR A 355 12.52 -46.69 8.11
CA TYR A 355 11.92 -46.28 6.84
C TYR A 355 10.51 -46.84 6.56
N GLY A 356 9.88 -47.46 7.56
CA GLY A 356 8.44 -47.62 7.59
C GLY A 356 7.77 -46.36 8.11
N GLY A 357 6.47 -46.43 8.36
CA GLY A 357 5.75 -45.35 8.99
C GLY A 357 4.28 -45.66 9.20
N GLU A 358 3.60 -44.70 9.83
CA GLU A 358 2.19 -44.83 10.18
C GLU A 358 1.40 -43.58 9.80
N VAL A 359 0.13 -43.79 9.48
CA VAL A 359 -0.82 -42.70 9.31
C VAL A 359 -1.19 -42.18 10.70
N LEU A 360 -0.57 -41.07 11.08
CA LEU A 360 -0.70 -40.46 12.40
C LEU A 360 -2.01 -39.69 12.53
N THR A 361 -2.46 -39.06 11.46
CA THR A 361 -3.65 -38.21 11.46
C THR A 361 -4.27 -38.15 10.07
N GLU A 362 -5.61 -38.14 10.02
CA GLU A 362 -6.39 -38.19 8.79
C GLU A 362 -7.66 -37.34 8.92
N SER A 363 -8.00 -36.61 7.86
CA SER A 363 -9.34 -36.05 7.65
C SER A 363 -9.88 -36.54 6.33
N GLN A 364 -11.14 -36.99 6.28
CA GLN A 364 -11.73 -37.52 5.05
C GLN A 364 -13.24 -37.22 4.88
N THR A 365 -13.74 -37.34 3.65
CA THR A 365 -15.17 -37.32 3.31
C THR A 365 -15.78 -38.72 3.34
N LYS A 366 -17.12 -38.84 3.24
CA LYS A 366 -17.87 -40.11 3.34
C LYS A 366 -17.66 -41.10 2.16
N GLY A 367 -16.69 -40.88 1.28
CA GLY A 367 -16.40 -41.73 0.12
C GLY A 367 -15.04 -42.45 0.13
N CYS A 368 -14.08 -41.99 0.93
CA CYS A 368 -12.79 -42.68 1.10
C CYS A 368 -12.85 -43.56 2.37
N PHE A 369 -12.19 -44.73 2.33
CA PHE A 369 -11.99 -45.51 3.54
C PHE A 369 -10.82 -44.95 4.37
N SER A 370 -10.96 -45.07 5.68
CA SER A 370 -9.97 -44.54 6.61
C SER A 370 -8.68 -45.34 6.58
N LEU A 371 -7.56 -44.62 6.56
CA LEU A 371 -6.21 -45.15 6.66
C LEU A 371 -5.58 -44.93 8.04
N LEU A 372 -6.27 -44.25 8.95
CA LEU A 372 -5.77 -43.90 10.27
C LEU A 372 -5.26 -45.12 11.05
N GLY A 373 -4.05 -45.01 11.59
CA GLY A 373 -3.41 -46.06 12.38
C GLY A 373 -2.78 -47.21 11.57
N ASN A 374 -2.96 -47.25 10.25
CA ASN A 374 -2.29 -48.25 9.42
C ASN A 374 -0.79 -47.99 9.35
N ARG A 375 -0.01 -49.09 9.37
CA ARG A 375 1.44 -49.10 9.22
C ARG A 375 1.88 -49.61 7.86
N TYR A 376 2.87 -48.95 7.28
CA TYR A 376 3.41 -49.25 5.96
C TYR A 376 4.93 -49.35 6.06
N THR A 377 5.48 -50.46 5.60
CA THR A 377 6.93 -50.74 5.57
C THR A 377 7.46 -50.82 4.15
N ASP A 378 6.67 -50.38 3.17
CA ASP A 378 6.96 -50.57 1.76
C ASP A 378 8.03 -49.56 1.29
N SER A 379 9.19 -50.08 0.90
CA SER A 379 10.30 -49.29 0.37
C SER A 379 9.94 -48.52 -0.90
N CYS A 380 8.85 -48.93 -1.58
CA CYS A 380 8.34 -48.26 -2.76
C CYS A 380 7.98 -46.79 -2.48
N ILE A 381 7.43 -46.45 -1.31
CA ILE A 381 7.03 -45.07 -0.97
C ILE A 381 8.23 -44.12 -1.04
N GLN A 382 9.36 -44.51 -0.44
CA GLN A 382 10.51 -43.61 -0.34
C GLN A 382 11.26 -43.47 -1.67
N GLN A 383 11.42 -44.58 -2.41
CA GLN A 383 12.20 -44.61 -3.65
C GLN A 383 11.55 -43.87 -4.82
N THR A 384 10.23 -43.65 -4.76
CA THR A 384 9.45 -43.17 -5.92
C THR A 384 8.88 -41.76 -5.76
N LEU A 385 8.96 -41.18 -4.57
CA LEU A 385 8.42 -39.84 -4.29
C LEU A 385 9.38 -38.71 -4.69
N GLY A 386 10.70 -38.93 -4.68
CA GLY A 386 11.69 -37.94 -5.13
C GLY A 386 11.78 -36.66 -4.27
N LEU A 387 11.35 -36.71 -3.01
CA LEU A 387 11.19 -35.58 -2.09
C LEU A 387 12.46 -35.27 -1.27
N GLU A 388 13.60 -35.13 -1.92
CA GLU A 388 14.92 -35.00 -1.26
C GLU A 388 15.16 -33.65 -0.55
N ASN A 389 14.25 -32.68 -0.70
CA ASN A 389 14.37 -31.33 -0.12
C ASN A 389 13.01 -30.83 0.39
N PRO A 390 12.97 -30.02 1.48
CA PRO A 390 11.74 -29.40 2.01
C PRO A 390 10.83 -28.66 1.02
N GLN A 391 11.37 -28.07 -0.04
CA GLN A 391 10.57 -27.30 -1.01
C GLN A 391 9.97 -28.16 -2.12
N LYS A 392 10.32 -29.45 -2.21
CA LYS A 392 9.79 -30.33 -3.25
C LYS A 392 8.35 -30.73 -2.94
N ILE A 393 7.52 -30.74 -3.97
CA ILE A 393 6.17 -31.30 -3.96
C ILE A 393 6.03 -32.23 -5.16
N LYS A 394 5.37 -33.36 -4.95
CA LYS A 394 4.97 -34.24 -6.04
C LYS A 394 3.49 -34.06 -6.28
N SER A 395 3.14 -33.76 -7.53
CA SER A 395 1.79 -33.49 -7.99
C SER A 395 1.42 -34.46 -9.10
N VAL A 396 0.34 -35.22 -8.89
CA VAL A 396 -0.16 -36.21 -9.84
C VAL A 396 -1.65 -35.97 -10.04
N ALA A 397 -2.01 -35.59 -11.26
CA ALA A 397 -3.39 -35.26 -11.61
C ALA A 397 -4.26 -36.48 -11.90
N ASP A 398 -3.65 -37.57 -12.37
CA ASP A 398 -4.29 -38.87 -12.56
C ASP A 398 -3.23 -39.98 -12.49
N ILE A 399 -3.42 -40.95 -11.59
CA ILE A 399 -2.48 -42.07 -11.43
C ILE A 399 -2.45 -43.02 -12.64
N ASP A 400 -3.54 -43.15 -13.39
CA ASP A 400 -3.64 -44.10 -14.51
C ASP A 400 -2.87 -43.64 -15.74
N THR A 401 -2.79 -42.32 -15.95
CA THR A 401 -2.11 -41.74 -17.10
C THR A 401 -0.70 -41.27 -16.78
N SER A 402 -0.31 -41.30 -15.50
CA SER A 402 0.99 -40.85 -15.06
C SER A 402 2.03 -41.95 -15.17
N ASN A 403 3.28 -41.57 -15.47
CA ASN A 403 4.39 -42.51 -15.57
C ASN A 403 4.92 -42.90 -14.17
N LEU A 404 4.11 -43.64 -13.42
CA LEU A 404 4.44 -44.15 -12.08
C LEU A 404 5.11 -45.53 -12.18
N SER A 405 5.95 -45.87 -11.21
CA SER A 405 6.45 -47.24 -11.09
C SER A 405 5.31 -48.20 -10.73
N CYS A 406 5.44 -49.47 -11.15
CA CYS A 406 4.40 -50.48 -10.94
C CYS A 406 3.99 -50.61 -9.45
N CYS A 407 4.98 -50.69 -8.55
CA CYS A 407 4.72 -50.78 -7.11
C CYS A 407 3.96 -49.56 -6.55
N HIS A 408 4.27 -48.35 -7.06
CA HIS A 408 3.65 -47.12 -6.55
C HIS A 408 2.21 -46.98 -7.03
N TYR A 409 1.96 -47.38 -8.28
CA TYR A 409 0.61 -47.45 -8.83
C TYR A 409 -0.26 -48.45 -8.06
N GLU A 410 0.24 -49.68 -7.83
CA GLU A 410 -0.50 -50.71 -7.08
C GLU A 410 -0.84 -50.25 -5.65
N LEU A 411 0.10 -49.59 -4.96
CA LEU A 411 -0.15 -49.02 -3.64
C LEU A 411 -1.24 -47.95 -3.69
N LEU A 412 -1.12 -46.94 -4.56
CA LEU A 412 -2.10 -45.86 -4.67
C LEU A 412 -3.49 -46.38 -5.05
N HIS A 413 -3.54 -47.36 -5.96
CA HIS A 413 -4.78 -48.02 -6.36
C HIS A 413 -5.42 -48.77 -5.18
N LYS A 414 -4.63 -49.51 -4.39
CA LYS A 414 -5.10 -50.17 -3.15
C LYS A 414 -5.61 -49.16 -2.12
N LEU A 415 -4.99 -47.98 -2.05
CA LEU A 415 -5.41 -46.88 -1.18
C LEU A 415 -6.60 -46.08 -1.74
N GLN A 416 -7.16 -46.46 -2.90
CA GLN A 416 -8.21 -45.72 -3.61
C GLN A 416 -7.84 -44.25 -3.86
N VAL A 417 -6.61 -44.00 -4.31
CA VAL A 417 -6.16 -42.65 -4.72
C VAL A 417 -6.26 -42.54 -6.23
N ARG A 418 -6.92 -41.49 -6.73
CA ARG A 418 -6.98 -41.18 -8.16
C ARG A 418 -6.06 -40.03 -8.56
N ALA A 419 -5.92 -39.03 -7.71
CA ALA A 419 -4.98 -37.92 -7.85
C ALA A 419 -4.40 -37.53 -6.49
N TYR A 420 -3.17 -37.02 -6.43
CA TYR A 420 -2.59 -36.60 -5.16
C TYR A 420 -1.58 -35.45 -5.26
N LEU A 421 -1.45 -34.74 -4.12
CA LEU A 421 -0.31 -33.90 -3.79
C LEU A 421 0.41 -34.49 -2.57
N VAL A 422 1.73 -34.44 -2.56
CA VAL A 422 2.53 -34.83 -1.39
C VAL A 422 3.76 -33.96 -1.24
N THR A 423 3.98 -33.49 -0.02
CA THR A 423 5.14 -32.69 0.39
C THR A 423 5.75 -33.28 1.66
N PRO A 424 7.08 -33.22 1.83
CA PRO A 424 7.73 -33.71 3.02
C PRO A 424 7.64 -32.70 4.17
N ILE A 425 7.49 -33.21 5.40
CA ILE A 425 7.63 -32.44 6.63
C ILE A 425 9.03 -32.73 7.19
N TRP A 426 9.86 -31.70 7.31
CA TRP A 426 11.24 -31.83 7.75
C TRP A 426 11.43 -31.38 9.19
N HIS A 427 12.09 -32.20 9.99
CA HIS A 427 12.50 -31.82 11.34
C HIS A 427 14.04 -31.86 11.42
N GLY A 428 14.66 -30.69 11.52
CA GLY A 428 16.11 -30.56 11.40
C GLY A 428 16.61 -31.07 10.04
N GLN A 429 17.51 -32.05 10.05
CA GLN A 429 18.05 -32.68 8.84
C GLN A 429 17.33 -33.97 8.44
N LYS A 430 16.30 -34.40 9.17
CA LYS A 430 15.56 -35.65 8.92
C LYS A 430 14.17 -35.32 8.34
N MET A 431 13.75 -36.09 7.35
CA MET A 431 12.34 -36.09 6.92
C MET A 431 11.51 -36.78 8.01
N TRP A 432 10.73 -36.00 8.76
CA TRP A 432 9.91 -36.49 9.86
C TRP A 432 8.66 -37.22 9.36
N GLY A 433 8.09 -36.73 8.25
CA GLY A 433 6.87 -37.29 7.70
C GLY A 433 6.49 -36.71 6.34
N LEU A 434 5.29 -37.02 5.91
CA LEU A 434 4.68 -36.55 4.67
C LEU A 434 3.32 -35.94 4.97
N LEU A 435 3.01 -34.82 4.31
CA LEU A 435 1.68 -34.26 4.23
C LEU A 435 1.10 -34.62 2.87
N LEU A 436 0.04 -35.43 2.86
CA LEU A 436 -0.60 -35.96 1.66
C LEU A 436 -2.01 -35.41 1.49
N VAL A 437 -2.36 -35.07 0.26
CA VAL A 437 -3.70 -34.66 -0.15
C VAL A 437 -4.14 -35.59 -1.27
N HIS A 438 -5.30 -36.23 -1.11
CA HIS A 438 -5.83 -37.24 -2.03
C HIS A 438 -7.20 -36.85 -2.56
N GLN A 439 -7.35 -36.93 -3.88
CA GLN A 439 -8.64 -37.13 -4.53
C GLN A 439 -8.80 -38.63 -4.80
N CYS A 440 -9.83 -39.25 -4.25
CA CYS A 440 -10.11 -40.69 -4.36
C CYS A 440 -10.97 -41.02 -5.59
N SER A 441 -11.97 -40.19 -5.90
CA SER A 441 -13.05 -40.52 -6.84
C SER A 441 -12.75 -40.18 -8.31
N SER A 442 -11.93 -39.17 -8.59
CA SER A 442 -11.74 -38.66 -9.94
C SER A 442 -10.33 -38.08 -10.16
N PRO A 443 -9.88 -37.98 -11.43
CA PRO A 443 -8.73 -37.15 -11.78
C PRO A 443 -8.95 -35.71 -11.32
N ARG A 444 -7.86 -35.01 -11.00
CA ARG A 444 -7.90 -33.61 -10.56
C ARG A 444 -6.68 -32.84 -11.01
N GLN A 445 -6.89 -31.74 -11.71
CA GLN A 445 -5.82 -30.81 -12.06
C GLN A 445 -5.52 -29.88 -10.88
N TRP A 446 -4.34 -30.06 -10.28
CA TRP A 446 -3.88 -29.27 -9.13
C TRP A 446 -3.37 -27.90 -9.58
N GLN A 447 -3.89 -26.85 -8.97
CA GLN A 447 -3.48 -25.49 -9.22
C GLN A 447 -2.14 -25.18 -8.53
N THR A 448 -1.36 -24.26 -9.09
CA THR A 448 -0.06 -23.86 -8.52
C THR A 448 -0.19 -23.35 -7.08
N TRP A 449 -1.23 -22.58 -6.78
CA TRP A 449 -1.46 -22.06 -5.43
C TRP A 449 -1.76 -23.16 -4.39
N GLU A 450 -2.37 -24.29 -4.80
CA GLU A 450 -2.62 -25.42 -3.90
C GLU A 450 -1.30 -26.11 -3.53
N GLN A 451 -0.38 -26.18 -4.49
CA GLN A 451 0.96 -26.73 -4.29
C GLN A 451 1.80 -25.83 -3.36
N GLU A 452 1.82 -24.53 -3.64
CA GLU A 452 2.51 -23.53 -2.80
C GLU A 452 1.97 -23.49 -1.37
N LEU A 453 0.64 -23.56 -1.21
CA LEU A 453 0.01 -23.64 0.11
C LEU A 453 0.49 -24.88 0.88
N LEU A 454 0.53 -26.05 0.24
CA LEU A 454 0.91 -27.29 0.91
C LEU A 454 2.38 -27.26 1.37
N VAL A 455 3.28 -26.74 0.53
CA VAL A 455 4.71 -26.55 0.88
C VAL A 455 4.87 -25.53 2.01
N SER A 456 4.11 -24.44 1.99
CA SER A 456 4.13 -23.45 3.08
C SER A 456 3.66 -24.07 4.40
N LEU A 457 2.57 -24.82 4.38
CA LEU A 457 2.01 -25.46 5.58
C LEU A 457 2.89 -26.60 6.09
N SER A 458 3.57 -27.36 5.24
CA SER A 458 4.51 -28.39 5.71
C SER A 458 5.70 -27.78 6.45
N ALA A 459 6.20 -26.62 6.00
CA ALA A 459 7.22 -25.86 6.71
C ALA A 459 6.71 -25.29 8.05
N GLN A 460 5.46 -24.81 8.11
CA GLN A 460 4.88 -24.34 9.38
C GLN A 460 4.64 -25.48 10.37
N LEU A 461 4.16 -26.64 9.88
CA LEU A 461 4.02 -27.86 10.68
C LEU A 461 5.36 -28.33 11.24
N ALA A 462 6.42 -28.31 10.44
CA ALA A 462 7.77 -28.63 10.89
C ALA A 462 8.20 -27.79 12.10
N ILE A 463 7.95 -26.48 12.06
CA ILE A 463 8.24 -25.56 13.16
C ILE A 463 7.37 -25.89 14.38
N ALA A 464 6.06 -26.11 14.19
CA ALA A 464 5.14 -26.40 15.28
C ALA A 464 5.46 -27.74 15.98
N ILE A 465 5.86 -28.77 15.20
CA ILE A 465 6.33 -30.06 15.73
C ILE A 465 7.57 -29.84 16.62
N GLN A 466 8.56 -29.08 16.11
CA GLN A 466 9.76 -28.76 16.88
C GLN A 466 9.44 -28.01 18.18
N GLN A 467 8.52 -27.06 18.13
CA GLN A 467 8.09 -26.30 19.31
C GLN A 467 7.39 -27.20 20.34
N SER A 468 6.50 -28.08 19.89
CA SER A 468 5.80 -29.03 20.76
C SER A 468 6.79 -30.00 21.44
N GLU A 469 7.76 -30.55 20.69
CA GLU A 469 8.81 -31.42 21.25
C GLU A 469 9.67 -30.70 22.29
N LEU A 470 10.13 -29.49 21.99
CA LEU A 470 10.94 -28.68 22.91
C LEU A 470 10.15 -28.33 24.18
N TYR A 471 8.87 -28.00 24.06
CA TYR A 471 8.01 -27.70 25.18
C TYR A 471 7.83 -28.91 26.10
N HIS A 472 7.58 -30.11 25.54
CA HIS A 472 7.51 -31.33 26.34
C HIS A 472 8.84 -31.66 27.04
N GLN A 473 9.97 -31.49 26.37
CA GLN A 473 11.29 -31.66 27.01
C GLN A 473 11.48 -30.68 28.17
N LEU A 474 11.12 -29.42 27.98
CA LEU A 474 11.20 -28.41 29.02
C LEU A 474 10.31 -28.76 30.22
N GLN A 475 9.10 -29.27 29.99
CA GLN A 475 8.21 -29.73 31.06
C GLN A 475 8.82 -30.90 31.84
N LEU A 476 9.40 -31.89 31.15
CA LEU A 476 10.05 -33.03 31.79
C LEU A 476 11.24 -32.58 32.66
N VAL A 477 12.13 -31.74 32.11
CA VAL A 477 13.28 -31.21 32.86
C VAL A 477 12.84 -30.34 34.04
N ASN A 478 11.82 -29.50 33.87
CA ASN A 478 11.29 -28.71 35.00
C ASN A 478 10.67 -29.58 36.08
N HIS A 479 10.00 -30.67 35.72
CA HIS A 479 9.47 -31.63 36.69
C HIS A 479 10.60 -32.30 37.47
N GLU A 480 11.63 -32.78 36.77
CA GLU A 480 12.79 -33.43 37.38
C GLU A 480 13.59 -32.47 38.29
N LEU A 481 13.79 -31.22 37.86
CA LEU A 481 14.40 -30.16 38.68
C LEU A 481 13.56 -29.86 39.93
N LYS A 482 12.24 -29.85 39.81
CA LYS A 482 11.35 -29.63 40.95
C LYS A 482 11.49 -30.77 41.96
N ASP A 483 11.47 -32.02 41.50
CA ASP A 483 11.62 -33.19 42.36
C ASP A 483 12.98 -33.21 43.07
N LEU A 484 14.08 -32.87 42.38
CA LEU A 484 15.41 -32.72 42.98
C LEU A 484 15.48 -31.56 43.98
N ALA A 485 14.76 -30.46 43.73
CA ALA A 485 14.74 -29.31 44.61
C ALA A 485 13.92 -29.57 45.89
N THR A 486 12.88 -30.41 45.84
CA THR A 486 11.96 -30.62 46.97
C THR A 486 12.14 -31.93 47.73
N SER A 487 12.75 -32.95 47.12
CA SER A 487 12.84 -34.30 47.68
C SER A 487 14.29 -34.72 47.94
N ASP A 488 14.50 -35.67 48.86
CA ASP A 488 15.78 -36.30 49.14
C ASP A 488 16.01 -37.47 48.17
N SER A 489 17.16 -37.50 47.51
CA SER A 489 17.45 -38.46 46.43
C SER A 489 17.59 -39.91 46.91
N LEU A 490 17.84 -40.15 48.20
CA LEU A 490 17.98 -41.51 48.74
C LEU A 490 16.63 -42.08 49.16
N THR A 491 15.85 -41.29 49.90
CA THR A 491 14.66 -41.74 50.64
C THR A 491 13.34 -41.40 49.94
N GLY A 492 13.34 -40.46 48.98
CA GLY A 492 12.15 -40.03 48.23
C GLY A 492 11.16 -39.16 49.02
N VAL A 493 11.41 -38.92 50.30
CA VAL A 493 10.64 -37.96 51.12
C VAL A 493 11.16 -36.54 50.92
N ALA A 494 10.52 -35.52 51.49
CA ALA A 494 10.97 -34.14 51.32
C ALA A 494 12.41 -33.95 51.83
N ASN A 495 13.19 -33.07 51.19
CA ASN A 495 14.52 -32.72 51.71
C ASN A 495 14.40 -31.62 52.78
N ARG A 496 15.51 -31.37 53.50
CA ARG A 496 15.57 -30.33 54.55
C ARG A 496 15.14 -28.94 54.06
N ARG A 497 15.47 -28.57 52.82
CA ARG A 497 15.10 -27.26 52.27
C ARG A 497 13.58 -27.14 52.13
N CYS A 498 12.93 -28.17 51.59
CA CYS A 498 11.48 -28.25 51.49
C CYS A 498 10.81 -28.22 52.87
N PHE A 499 11.39 -28.91 53.85
CA PHE A 499 10.94 -28.83 55.25
C PHE A 499 10.97 -27.39 55.79
N ASP A 500 12.09 -26.68 55.64
CA ASP A 500 12.23 -25.32 56.15
C ASP A 500 11.23 -24.37 55.46
N ASP A 501 11.10 -24.45 54.14
CA ASP A 501 10.16 -23.63 53.36
C ASP A 501 8.69 -23.92 53.74
N TYR A 502 8.32 -25.20 53.87
CA TYR A 502 6.97 -25.61 54.27
C TYR A 502 6.64 -25.19 55.70
N LEU A 503 7.59 -25.32 56.63
CA LEU A 503 7.45 -24.87 58.01
C LEU A 503 7.15 -23.38 58.07
N HIS A 504 7.90 -22.58 57.32
CA HIS A 504 7.70 -21.13 57.25
C HIS A 504 6.31 -20.78 56.69
N HIS A 505 5.84 -21.49 55.66
CA HIS A 505 4.52 -21.29 55.08
C HIS A 505 3.39 -21.63 56.08
N GLN A 506 3.46 -22.81 56.68
CA GLN A 506 2.48 -23.25 57.68
C GLN A 506 2.48 -22.38 58.92
N TRP A 507 3.65 -21.86 59.33
CA TRP A 507 3.75 -20.94 60.47
C TRP A 507 2.94 -19.66 60.24
N ALA A 508 3.10 -19.04 59.06
CA ALA A 508 2.39 -17.82 58.71
C ALA A 508 0.86 -18.04 58.67
N GLN A 509 0.43 -19.15 58.07
CA GLN A 509 -0.99 -19.50 57.97
C GLN A 509 -1.60 -19.78 59.35
N LEU A 510 -0.98 -20.67 60.14
CA LEU A 510 -1.55 -21.11 61.41
C LEU A 510 -1.44 -20.04 62.51
N SER A 511 -0.51 -19.08 62.37
CA SER A 511 -0.48 -17.90 63.24
C SER A 511 -1.71 -17.01 63.04
N GLN A 512 -2.29 -16.95 61.85
CA GLN A 512 -3.54 -16.23 61.61
C GLN A 512 -4.74 -17.03 62.11
N ASP A 513 -4.76 -18.33 61.81
CA ASP A 513 -5.86 -19.23 62.18
C ASP A 513 -5.91 -19.55 63.69
N GLN A 514 -4.85 -19.21 64.44
CA GLN A 514 -4.68 -19.54 65.87
C GLN A 514 -4.84 -21.05 66.14
N LEU A 515 -4.27 -21.87 65.26
CA LEU A 515 -4.29 -23.33 65.34
C LEU A 515 -2.90 -23.90 65.69
N PRO A 516 -2.83 -25.08 66.34
CA PRO A 516 -1.57 -25.66 66.75
C PRO A 516 -0.74 -26.15 65.54
N LEU A 517 0.57 -26.10 65.69
CA LEU A 517 1.55 -26.66 64.78
C LEU A 517 2.54 -27.49 65.59
N SER A 518 2.69 -28.76 65.22
CA SER A 518 3.60 -29.67 65.89
C SER A 518 4.72 -30.12 64.97
N VAL A 519 5.92 -30.29 65.53
CA VAL A 519 7.10 -30.84 64.85
C VAL A 519 7.62 -32.03 65.65
N ILE A 520 7.90 -33.12 64.95
CA ILE A 520 8.56 -34.30 65.50
C ILE A 520 9.92 -34.44 64.79
N LEU A 521 11.00 -34.46 65.57
CA LEU A 521 12.31 -34.88 65.07
C LEU A 521 12.56 -36.32 65.51
N CYS A 522 13.01 -37.14 64.59
CA CYS A 522 13.24 -38.58 64.76
C CYS A 522 14.66 -38.88 64.32
N ASP A 523 15.41 -39.62 65.14
CA ASP A 523 16.77 -40.05 64.80
C ASP A 523 16.95 -41.53 65.09
N LEU A 524 17.61 -42.22 64.16
CA LEU A 524 17.86 -43.65 64.23
C LEU A 524 18.96 -43.98 65.24
N ASP A 525 18.60 -44.77 66.25
CA ASP A 525 19.48 -45.03 67.37
C ASP A 525 20.70 -45.86 66.97
N PHE A 526 21.89 -45.32 67.26
CA PHE A 526 23.19 -45.93 66.94
C PHE A 526 23.38 -46.24 65.43
N PHE A 527 22.79 -45.46 64.53
CA PHE A 527 22.87 -45.73 63.09
C PHE A 527 24.30 -45.69 62.53
N LYS A 528 25.20 -44.86 63.08
CA LYS A 528 26.63 -44.95 62.77
C LYS A 528 27.21 -46.36 63.00
N ARG A 529 26.87 -47.01 64.12
CA ARG A 529 27.33 -48.38 64.40
C ARG A 529 26.71 -49.38 63.44
N TYR A 530 25.45 -49.16 63.04
CA TYR A 530 24.80 -49.98 62.03
C TYR A 530 25.62 -49.95 60.72
N ASN A 531 26.02 -48.76 60.27
CA ASN A 531 26.88 -48.61 59.10
C ASN A 531 28.27 -49.23 59.29
N ASP A 532 28.87 -49.09 60.48
CA ASP A 532 30.18 -49.70 60.77
C ASP A 532 30.12 -51.24 60.74
N THR A 533 28.96 -51.84 61.06
CA THR A 533 28.74 -53.29 61.06
C THR A 533 28.34 -53.85 59.69
N TYR A 534 27.38 -53.21 59.01
CA TYR A 534 26.75 -53.75 57.78
C TYR A 534 27.16 -53.01 56.49
N GLY A 535 27.90 -51.91 56.61
CA GLY A 535 28.32 -51.07 55.51
C GLY A 535 27.27 -50.04 55.07
N HIS A 536 27.73 -48.98 54.39
CA HIS A 536 26.88 -47.87 53.96
C HIS A 536 25.73 -48.28 53.03
N LEU A 537 25.92 -49.28 52.16
CA LEU A 537 24.85 -49.75 51.27
C LEU A 537 23.67 -50.35 52.04
N ALA A 538 23.94 -51.10 53.11
CA ALA A 538 22.91 -51.63 53.99
C ALA A 538 22.21 -50.49 54.77
N GLY A 539 22.99 -49.48 55.20
CA GLY A 539 22.45 -48.26 55.79
C GLY A 539 21.48 -47.52 54.87
N ASP A 540 21.84 -47.35 53.60
CA ASP A 540 21.00 -46.70 52.59
C ASP A 540 19.67 -47.44 52.37
N LEU A 541 19.70 -48.77 52.37
CA LEU A 541 18.49 -49.60 52.31
C LEU A 541 17.63 -49.43 53.56
N ALA A 542 18.25 -49.46 54.75
CA ALA A 542 17.53 -49.24 56.00
C ALA A 542 16.87 -47.86 56.06
N LEU A 543 17.55 -46.80 55.60
CA LEU A 543 16.99 -45.44 55.53
C LEU A 543 15.78 -45.36 54.60
N ARG A 544 15.79 -46.08 53.46
CA ARG A 544 14.63 -46.15 52.55
C ARG A 544 13.45 -46.85 53.20
N GLU A 545 13.69 -47.99 53.85
CA GLU A 545 12.63 -48.76 54.52
C GLU A 545 12.01 -47.97 55.68
N VAL A 546 12.86 -47.31 56.48
CA VAL A 546 12.42 -46.42 57.56
C VAL A 546 11.59 -45.26 57.01
N ALA A 547 12.08 -44.55 55.99
CA ALA A 547 11.35 -43.42 55.39
C ALA A 547 9.97 -43.84 54.88
N GLN A 548 9.89 -44.98 54.18
CA GLN A 548 8.61 -45.54 53.72
C GLN A 548 7.71 -45.97 54.89
N GLY A 549 8.28 -46.55 55.94
CA GLY A 549 7.57 -46.93 57.16
C GLY A 549 6.94 -45.71 57.86
N ILE A 550 7.72 -44.64 58.04
CA ILE A 550 7.24 -43.38 58.64
C ILE A 550 6.17 -42.73 57.74
N ASN A 551 6.37 -42.72 56.43
CA ASN A 551 5.44 -42.08 55.51
C ASN A 551 4.04 -42.73 55.55
N ARG A 552 3.95 -44.04 55.82
CA ARG A 552 2.67 -44.76 55.99
C ARG A 552 1.92 -44.37 57.26
N VAL A 553 2.59 -43.74 58.22
CA VAL A 553 1.98 -43.28 59.49
C VAL A 553 1.26 -41.94 59.32
N MET A 554 1.66 -41.14 58.32
CA MET A 554 1.10 -39.82 58.08
C MET A 554 -0.41 -39.92 57.83
N ARG A 555 -1.20 -39.14 58.60
CA ARG A 555 -2.66 -39.32 58.66
C ARG A 555 -3.38 -38.35 57.75
N TYR A 556 -2.85 -37.14 57.59
CA TYR A 556 -3.53 -36.07 56.89
C TYR A 556 -2.76 -35.61 55.65
N PRO A 557 -3.44 -35.11 54.61
CA PRO A 557 -2.79 -34.57 53.40
C PRO A 557 -1.86 -33.38 53.65
N GLY A 558 -1.93 -32.76 54.83
CA GLY A 558 -1.04 -31.67 55.25
C GLY A 558 0.18 -32.12 56.07
N ASP A 559 0.29 -33.39 56.43
CA ASP A 559 1.46 -33.88 57.16
C ASP A 559 2.65 -33.97 56.19
N LEU A 560 3.80 -33.41 56.57
CA LEU A 560 5.01 -33.47 55.76
C LEU A 560 6.09 -34.26 56.48
N LEU A 561 6.56 -35.34 55.86
CA LEU A 561 7.77 -36.05 56.25
C LEU A 561 8.95 -35.58 55.41
N ALA A 562 10.06 -35.24 56.07
CA ALA A 562 11.30 -34.86 55.43
C ALA A 562 12.51 -35.59 56.04
N ARG A 563 13.54 -35.82 55.22
CA ARG A 563 14.86 -36.18 55.70
C ARG A 563 15.61 -34.89 56.10
N TYR A 564 15.77 -34.69 57.39
CA TYR A 564 16.30 -33.45 57.97
C TYR A 564 17.84 -33.47 58.07
N GLY A 565 18.42 -34.66 58.23
CA GLY A 565 19.85 -34.90 58.33
C GLY A 565 20.25 -36.27 57.77
N GLY A 566 21.47 -36.73 58.06
CA GLY A 566 21.98 -38.00 57.53
C GLY A 566 21.11 -39.20 57.94
N GLU A 567 20.82 -39.31 59.24
CA GLU A 567 20.00 -40.36 59.86
C GLU A 567 18.77 -39.79 60.59
N GLU A 568 18.47 -38.51 60.34
CA GLU A 568 17.44 -37.72 61.02
C GLU A 568 16.27 -37.46 60.07
N PHE A 569 15.05 -37.73 60.54
CA PHE A 569 13.80 -37.41 59.88
C PHE A 569 13.05 -36.36 60.69
N ALA A 570 12.33 -35.47 60.00
CA ALA A 570 11.49 -34.46 60.62
C ALA A 570 10.08 -34.56 60.05
N VAL A 571 9.08 -34.40 60.91
CA VAL A 571 7.67 -34.41 60.54
C VAL A 571 7.04 -33.09 60.96
N ILE A 572 6.36 -32.43 60.03
CA ILE A 572 5.53 -31.25 60.29
C ILE A 572 4.07 -31.68 60.30
N LEU A 573 3.35 -31.33 61.36
CA LEU A 573 1.96 -31.72 61.61
C LEU A 573 1.10 -30.45 61.80
N PRO A 574 0.54 -29.89 60.71
CA PRO A 574 -0.33 -28.74 60.77
C PRO A 574 -1.65 -29.05 61.47
N LYS A 575 -2.14 -28.12 62.31
CA LYS A 575 -3.43 -28.25 63.02
C LYS A 575 -3.49 -29.45 63.97
N THR A 576 -2.33 -29.94 64.40
CA THR A 576 -2.17 -31.08 65.30
C THR A 576 -1.62 -30.60 66.63
N ASP A 577 -2.29 -30.92 67.73
CA ASP A 577 -1.82 -30.60 69.07
C ASP A 577 -0.77 -31.60 69.58
N VAL A 578 -0.27 -31.36 70.79
CA VAL A 578 0.77 -32.21 71.40
C VAL A 578 0.29 -33.65 71.65
N SER A 579 -0.98 -33.85 72.00
CA SER A 579 -1.53 -35.17 72.34
C SER A 579 -1.65 -36.05 71.09
N GLU A 580 -2.10 -35.46 69.98
CA GLU A 580 -2.13 -36.12 68.69
C GLU A 580 -0.72 -36.37 68.13
N ALA A 581 0.20 -35.40 68.28
CA ALA A 581 1.59 -35.57 67.86
C ALA A 581 2.30 -36.72 68.61
N ILE A 582 2.02 -36.91 69.91
CA ILE A 582 2.50 -38.06 70.68
C ILE A 582 2.01 -39.38 70.08
N LEU A 583 0.73 -39.46 69.70
CA LEU A 583 0.17 -40.66 69.09
C LEU A 583 0.83 -40.98 67.74
N ILE A 584 1.14 -39.95 66.94
CA ILE A 584 1.87 -40.11 65.69
C ILE A 584 3.30 -40.59 65.96
N ALA A 585 4.01 -40.02 66.95
CA ALA A 585 5.34 -40.46 67.34
C ALA A 585 5.38 -41.93 67.79
N GLN A 586 4.40 -42.35 68.61
CA GLN A 586 4.26 -43.76 69.01
C GLN A 586 4.02 -44.68 67.82
N ASN A 587 3.17 -44.26 66.87
CA ASN A 587 2.94 -45.01 65.65
C ASN A 587 4.21 -45.11 64.78
N ILE A 588 5.04 -44.08 64.75
CA ILE A 588 6.35 -44.10 64.08
C ILE A 588 7.26 -45.16 64.72
N GLN A 589 7.40 -45.14 66.05
CA GLN A 589 8.21 -46.14 66.76
C GLN A 589 7.71 -47.57 66.49
N ASN A 590 6.40 -47.79 66.60
CA ASN A 590 5.78 -49.09 66.33
C ASN A 590 6.02 -49.55 64.88
N GLN A 591 5.93 -48.64 63.89
CA GLN A 591 6.21 -48.99 62.50
C GLN A 591 7.66 -49.37 62.28
N ILE A 592 8.61 -48.62 62.86
CA ILE A 592 10.04 -48.95 62.74
C ILE A 592 10.33 -50.30 63.41
N GLU A 593 9.74 -50.57 64.56
CA GLU A 593 9.88 -51.88 65.24
C GLU A 593 9.31 -53.03 64.40
N GLN A 594 8.23 -52.79 63.64
CA GLN A 594 7.60 -53.77 62.74
C GLN A 594 8.45 -54.07 61.49
N LEU A 595 9.34 -53.18 61.08
CA LEU A 595 10.27 -53.46 59.97
C LEU A 595 11.27 -54.57 60.32
N LYS A 596 11.52 -54.81 61.61
CA LYS A 596 12.41 -55.88 62.12
C LYS A 596 13.80 -55.88 61.45
N ILE A 597 14.34 -54.68 61.19
CA ILE A 597 15.70 -54.48 60.67
C ILE A 597 16.70 -54.84 61.79
N VAL A 598 17.50 -55.88 61.60
CA VAL A 598 18.45 -56.38 62.62
C VAL A 598 19.60 -55.39 62.82
N HIS A 599 19.89 -55.01 64.07
CA HIS A 599 20.98 -54.10 64.43
C HIS A 599 21.83 -54.66 65.58
N GLU A 600 22.75 -55.58 65.28
CA GLU A 600 23.61 -56.23 66.29
C GLU A 600 24.54 -55.25 67.05
N GLY A 601 24.86 -54.11 66.44
CA GLY A 601 25.68 -53.06 67.05
C GLY A 601 24.93 -52.14 68.01
N SER A 602 23.62 -52.30 68.13
CA SER A 602 22.75 -51.54 69.02
C SER A 602 22.95 -51.94 70.48
N LEU A 603 22.93 -50.97 71.39
CA LEU A 603 22.92 -51.22 72.83
C LEU A 603 21.50 -51.14 73.44
N VAL A 604 20.47 -50.98 72.60
CA VAL A 604 19.09 -50.75 73.04
C VAL A 604 18.22 -51.97 72.80
N ASP A 605 18.25 -52.50 71.59
CA ASP A 605 17.42 -53.63 71.14
C ASP A 605 18.16 -54.39 70.02
N THR A 606 17.79 -55.65 69.78
CA THR A 606 18.31 -56.48 68.67
C THR A 606 17.90 -55.91 67.30
N TYR A 607 16.83 -55.11 67.25
CA TYR A 607 16.36 -54.44 66.04
C TYR A 607 16.64 -52.92 66.06
N MET A 608 16.60 -52.30 64.89
CA MET A 608 16.73 -50.86 64.73
C MET A 608 15.59 -50.15 65.47
N THR A 609 15.96 -49.13 66.25
CA THR A 609 15.04 -48.31 67.04
C THR A 609 15.26 -46.83 66.71
N CYS A 610 14.33 -45.98 67.13
CA CYS A 610 14.46 -44.54 66.99
C CYS A 610 14.08 -43.80 68.26
N SER A 611 14.75 -42.67 68.47
CA SER A 611 14.41 -41.69 69.49
C SER A 611 13.69 -40.51 68.85
N LEU A 612 12.67 -39.96 69.52
CA LEU A 612 11.90 -38.84 69.00
C LEU A 612 11.85 -37.65 69.97
N GLY A 613 11.93 -36.45 69.42
CA GLY A 613 11.68 -35.20 70.11
C GLY A 613 10.42 -34.53 69.54
N ILE A 614 9.46 -34.23 70.39
CA ILE A 614 8.18 -33.64 70.01
C ILE A 614 8.11 -32.22 70.55
N SER A 615 7.66 -31.29 69.72
CA SER A 615 7.34 -29.93 70.13
C SER A 615 6.02 -29.50 69.50
N SER A 616 5.23 -28.71 70.23
CA SER A 616 3.95 -28.19 69.77
C SER A 616 3.76 -26.77 70.26
N VAL A 617 3.27 -25.90 69.39
CA VAL A 617 2.99 -24.49 69.72
C VAL A 617 1.83 -23.99 68.87
N ILE A 618 1.14 -22.95 69.34
CA ILE A 618 0.30 -22.12 68.47
C ILE A 618 1.23 -21.02 67.91
N PRO A 619 1.50 -20.98 66.60
CA PRO A 619 2.40 -20.00 66.01
C PRO A 619 1.99 -18.56 66.36
N SER A 620 2.98 -17.70 66.58
CA SER A 620 2.77 -16.27 66.83
C SER A 620 3.96 -15.46 66.34
N GLU A 621 3.78 -14.16 66.09
CA GLU A 621 4.86 -13.26 65.67
C GLU A 621 6.00 -13.13 66.71
N LYS A 622 5.73 -13.48 67.98
CA LYS A 622 6.72 -13.40 69.07
C LYS A 622 7.73 -14.54 69.06
N ILE A 623 7.44 -15.62 68.35
CA ILE A 623 8.24 -16.85 68.35
C ILE A 623 8.67 -17.11 66.90
N PRO A 624 9.97 -17.22 66.60
CA PRO A 624 10.41 -17.59 65.26
C PRO A 624 10.17 -19.11 65.01
N PRO A 625 9.85 -19.53 63.76
CA PRO A 625 9.64 -20.95 63.43
C PRO A 625 10.79 -21.88 63.86
N LYS A 626 12.03 -21.37 63.77
CA LYS A 626 13.24 -22.11 64.18
C LYS A 626 13.23 -22.52 65.66
N GLN A 627 12.53 -21.77 66.51
CA GLN A 627 12.43 -22.11 67.94
C GLN A 627 11.64 -23.40 68.17
N LEU A 628 10.61 -23.67 67.34
CA LEU A 628 9.86 -24.93 67.43
C LEU A 628 10.78 -26.13 67.11
N VAL A 629 11.55 -26.04 66.03
CA VAL A 629 12.52 -27.08 65.66
C VAL A 629 13.59 -27.25 66.74
N ALA A 630 14.12 -26.16 67.29
CA ALA A 630 15.11 -26.23 68.37
C ALA A 630 14.57 -26.90 69.65
N MET A 631 13.28 -26.72 69.95
CA MET A 631 12.64 -27.40 71.08
C MET A 631 12.48 -28.91 70.84
N ALA A 632 12.09 -29.30 69.62
CA ALA A 632 12.05 -30.71 69.23
C ALA A 632 13.45 -31.34 69.30
N ASP A 633 14.49 -30.62 68.87
CA ASP A 633 15.87 -31.09 68.92
C ASP A 633 16.36 -31.29 70.36
N GLN A 634 16.07 -30.35 71.25
CA GLN A 634 16.36 -30.50 72.68
C GLN A 634 15.63 -31.71 73.30
N ALA A 635 14.38 -31.93 72.92
CA ALA A 635 13.63 -33.10 73.37
C ALA A 635 14.23 -34.41 72.83
N LEU A 636 14.64 -34.44 71.57
CA LEU A 636 15.30 -35.59 70.95
C LEU A 636 16.61 -35.92 71.66
N TYR A 637 17.42 -34.91 71.98
CA TYR A 637 18.64 -35.08 72.76
C TYR A 637 18.37 -35.70 74.14
N GLN A 638 17.31 -35.25 74.82
CA GLN A 638 16.88 -35.82 76.11
C GLN A 638 16.43 -37.28 75.97
N ALA A 639 15.67 -37.62 74.92
CA ALA A 639 15.25 -38.99 74.63
C ALA A 639 16.46 -39.93 74.46
N LYS A 640 17.48 -39.47 73.72
CA LYS A 640 18.74 -40.21 73.54
C LYS A 640 19.52 -40.39 74.85
N ALA A 641 19.54 -39.37 75.72
CA ALA A 641 20.22 -39.41 77.01
C ALA A 641 19.52 -40.30 78.04
N GLN A 642 18.20 -40.41 77.98
CA GLN A 642 17.37 -41.20 78.90
C GLN A 642 17.29 -42.70 78.56
N GLY A 643 18.11 -43.18 77.62
CA GLY A 643 18.16 -44.60 77.27
C GLY A 643 17.72 -44.96 75.85
N ARG A 644 17.42 -43.98 74.99
CA ARG A 644 16.99 -44.17 73.59
C ARG A 644 15.67 -44.96 73.43
N ASN A 645 15.25 -45.23 72.19
CA ASN A 645 13.99 -45.89 71.85
C ASN A 645 12.75 -45.33 72.58
N GLN A 646 12.67 -44.00 72.70
CA GLN A 646 11.58 -43.31 73.37
C GLN A 646 11.32 -41.95 72.74
N TYR A 647 10.18 -41.35 73.08
CA TYR A 647 9.90 -39.97 72.73
C TYR A 647 9.97 -39.08 73.97
N VAL A 648 10.39 -37.83 73.79
CA VAL A 648 10.31 -36.78 74.82
C VAL A 648 9.57 -35.59 74.23
N VAL A 649 8.77 -34.91 75.05
CA VAL A 649 7.99 -33.75 74.65
C VAL A 649 8.58 -32.50 75.30
N SER A 650 8.88 -31.49 74.49
CA SER A 650 9.22 -30.14 74.96
C SER A 650 8.05 -29.20 74.70
N SER A 651 7.54 -28.58 75.77
CA SER A 651 6.51 -27.55 75.68
C SER A 651 7.06 -26.21 76.16
N LEU A 652 6.61 -25.12 75.51
CA LEU A 652 6.83 -23.78 76.04
C LEU A 652 5.99 -23.66 77.31
N SER A 653 6.62 -23.91 78.46
CA SER A 653 6.06 -23.46 79.73
C SER A 653 5.77 -21.96 79.62
N SER A 654 4.60 -21.56 80.14
CA SER A 654 3.99 -20.24 80.09
C SER A 654 4.77 -19.18 80.89
N SER A 655 6.08 -19.03 80.62
CA SER A 655 7.00 -18.12 81.30
C SER A 655 7.46 -16.94 80.42
N PHE A 656 6.75 -16.64 79.32
CA PHE A 656 6.94 -15.40 78.54
C PHE A 656 5.83 -14.34 78.73
N SER A 657 4.90 -14.57 79.66
CA SER A 657 3.95 -13.54 80.12
C SER A 657 4.36 -12.96 81.47
N GLN A 658 5.60 -12.46 81.61
CA GLN A 658 5.99 -11.53 82.68
C GLN A 658 7.40 -10.98 82.45
N LYS A 659 7.52 -9.96 81.61
CA LYS A 659 8.39 -8.79 81.83
C LYS A 659 7.80 -7.66 80.98
N LYS A 660 7.28 -6.64 81.68
CA LYS A 660 6.74 -5.40 81.15
C LYS A 660 7.81 -4.60 80.43
#